data_AF-A0A8H4CJS9-F1
#
_entry.id   AF-A0A8H4CJS9-F1
#
_cell.length_a   1.000
_cell.length_b   1.000
_cell.length_c   1.000
_cell.angle_alpha   90.00
_cell.angle_beta   90.00
_cell.angle_gamma   90.00
#
_symmetry.space_group_name_H-M   'P 1'
#
loop_
_entity.id
_entity.type
_entity.pdbx_description
1 polymer ?
#
loop_
_entity_poly.entity_id
_entity_poly.type
_entity_poly.pdbx_seq_one_letter_code
_entity_poly.pdbx_strand_id
1 'polypeptide(L)'
;MSYLSLAAFAAVTFVVAFLVKQLVWHPLAAYPGPLLGRCTNLYAAYHAWRGTLHIDMYRCHQKYGPVVRYSPSRLLINSSTAAREISSHGANVIKSKAYQALVHSAPNTLTIRNREDHARRRRILSLAFSDAQLRAYEAILLRHIETLCLNLSDNAKSQASSSGSEALDMSHQCDYFTFDIMSEVIFGMKYNALREPKYRFVMSALEASNVRISALVQASSLALGRVDKYLFAESIKSRNKFLGFLGSLLKSRAKASFSDNGNVFSYLETAKDPDGESTLSKSEIRAESATLVVAGSDTSSTTLAATLFYLSGNARAYARLCHEIRSTFDSVEDIRIGAKLSSCNYLRACIDEALRMSPPVGGGIDVGTGIYSLHHHDDYFDSPFEYKPERWVVGEGGSTKESELARTAFYPFSSGPRSCVGKGFAYHEITLTLAHILYRFDFTRSTKDQKSFGGSTGNVNEFQMWDHVTSAKKAEFEFLTPNDICWPSDKEWGRFNSSIAGNLIQTAPPAAPCYAGPNRDAAACEAVTQGWSTATFQASQPIGYDYPLNSSCPLAQFTANAPSANCTIGNSPVFAVNVTDEEHISKAVEFAKKNNIRVVIKSTGHDFLQRSTGYGSLSIWLQNYRKGFNFHDDFQVVNDCPKTDWKGSALTITGAYSWSDIYPTAFEKNLIVVGGNNRGPCATGGWTQGGGHSPVTRFYGLGADQVLSARVVLASGEIVTASPCNNSDLFYAIRGGGGGTYGVVTQMTVKTYPTKNIDAIDVVIGTASTSANASAKFIDAMTDIYSSYPYLSEVGFAGYGAWAMNSPVPIGGNFSTFYTQTFTTLGNDAAEATRLFKPIAEKITPLKDAGFTVSITQKAYTDYGAYYANKSGTDATVGGVSALASRLLGKSALEGNRDQLRKAMDIMAGKDGKAVFHTIVHHGLQTAQETRDKSSAVQPGWYDAVILDIFERPILSGELSVSSNIDLFDDVRQNVLPVYRELSPSTGTYMNEADWGDTNFQEDFYSSNWKQLIEIKTKYDPSGVFYCQTCVALEKAAVTVAMVEPKACALAGNARVQQNQPDHA
;
A
#
# COMPACT_ATOMS: atom_id res chain seq x y z
N MET A 1 51.92 29.08 -15.55
CA MET A 1 50.53 28.65 -15.25
C MET A 1 49.97 27.99 -16.50
N SER A 2 49.41 26.77 -16.39
CA SER A 2 48.79 26.10 -17.54
C SER A 2 47.48 26.79 -17.93
N TYR A 3 47.08 26.76 -19.20
CA TYR A 3 45.80 27.31 -19.67
C TYR A 3 44.59 26.71 -18.92
N LEU A 4 44.71 25.46 -18.45
CA LEU A 4 43.71 24.81 -17.60
C LEU A 4 43.58 25.47 -16.21
N SER A 5 44.70 25.84 -15.59
CA SER A 5 44.69 26.52 -14.28
C SER A 5 44.06 27.91 -14.37
N LEU A 6 44.30 28.64 -15.47
CA LEU A 6 43.71 29.95 -15.72
C LEU A 6 42.20 29.85 -15.98
N ALA A 7 41.77 28.84 -16.75
CA ALA A 7 40.37 28.58 -17.02
C ALA A 7 39.60 28.15 -15.76
N ALA A 8 40.19 27.28 -14.93
CA ALA A 8 39.61 26.88 -13.65
C ALA A 8 39.46 28.06 -12.68
N PHE A 9 40.49 28.90 -12.57
CA PHE A 9 40.43 30.11 -11.75
C PHE A 9 39.33 31.07 -12.23
N ALA A 10 39.28 31.35 -13.54
CA ALA A 10 38.25 32.20 -14.13
C ALA A 10 36.83 31.65 -13.90
N ALA A 11 36.64 30.33 -14.01
CA ALA A 11 35.35 29.68 -13.73
C ALA A 11 34.95 29.82 -12.25
N VAL A 12 35.88 29.60 -11.31
CA VAL A 12 35.63 29.77 -9.87
C VAL A 12 35.30 31.23 -9.55
N THR A 13 36.07 32.19 -10.06
CA THR A 13 35.80 33.63 -9.87
C THR A 13 34.43 34.02 -10.42
N PHE A 14 34.06 33.51 -11.60
CA PHE A 14 32.74 33.75 -12.18
C PHE A 14 31.61 33.18 -11.31
N VAL A 15 31.75 31.95 -10.83
CA VAL A 15 30.76 31.31 -9.95
C VAL A 15 30.62 32.08 -8.64
N VAL A 16 31.72 32.47 -8.01
CA VAL A 16 31.71 33.27 -6.77
C VAL A 16 31.05 34.62 -7.00
N ALA A 17 31.42 35.35 -8.06
CA ALA A 17 30.81 36.64 -8.40
C ALA A 17 29.31 36.50 -8.69
N PHE A 18 28.89 35.43 -9.37
CA PHE A 18 27.48 35.12 -9.61
C PHE A 18 26.74 34.85 -8.29
N LEU A 19 27.29 34.04 -7.38
CA LEU A 19 26.68 33.75 -6.08
C LEU A 19 26.57 35.00 -5.21
N VAL A 20 27.61 35.84 -5.16
CA VAL A 20 27.56 37.13 -4.45
C VAL A 20 26.47 38.03 -5.02
N LYS A 21 26.38 38.13 -6.35
CA LYS A 21 25.31 38.88 -7.02
C LYS A 21 23.92 38.37 -6.65
N GLN A 22 23.70 37.05 -6.61
CA GLN A 22 22.38 36.47 -6.34
C GLN A 22 21.97 36.52 -4.87
N LEU A 23 22.92 36.33 -3.96
CA LEU A 23 22.68 36.16 -2.52
C LEU A 23 22.82 37.46 -1.73
N VAL A 24 23.62 38.42 -2.21
CA VAL A 24 23.91 39.68 -1.48
C VAL A 24 23.31 40.89 -2.19
N TRP A 25 23.51 41.04 -3.50
CA TRP A 25 23.14 42.26 -4.22
C TRP A 25 21.82 42.19 -5.00
N HIS A 26 21.18 41.01 -5.06
CA HIS A 26 19.89 40.88 -5.74
C HIS A 26 18.82 41.67 -4.96
N PRO A 27 17.88 42.38 -5.63
CA PRO A 27 16.82 43.15 -4.95
C PRO A 27 15.94 42.33 -3.99
N LEU A 28 15.90 41.01 -4.19
CA LEU A 28 15.18 40.05 -3.35
C LEU A 28 16.10 39.30 -2.35
N ALA A 29 17.34 39.73 -2.14
CA ALA A 29 18.30 39.06 -1.26
C ALA A 29 17.82 38.93 0.20
N ALA A 30 17.02 39.90 0.66
CA ALA A 30 16.45 39.92 2.00
C ALA A 30 15.40 38.82 2.26
N TYR A 31 14.79 38.24 1.21
CA TYR A 31 13.75 37.23 1.37
C TYR A 31 14.36 35.82 1.52
N PRO A 32 13.89 35.03 2.51
CA PRO A 32 14.40 33.69 2.76
C PRO A 32 13.90 32.71 1.69
N GLY A 33 14.62 31.60 1.51
CA GLY A 33 14.23 30.53 0.60
C GLY A 33 15.35 29.50 0.39
N PRO A 34 15.05 28.39 -0.31
CA PRO A 34 16.04 27.36 -0.62
C PRO A 34 17.30 27.94 -1.27
N LEU A 35 18.49 27.54 -0.82
CA LEU A 35 19.74 28.10 -1.31
C LEU A 35 19.88 27.96 -2.83
N LEU A 36 19.59 26.76 -3.36
CA LEU A 36 19.59 26.51 -4.81
C LEU A 36 18.49 27.30 -5.52
N GLY A 37 17.28 27.37 -4.93
CA GLY A 37 16.17 28.18 -5.46
C GLY A 37 16.55 29.65 -5.61
N ARG A 38 17.21 30.26 -4.62
CA ARG A 38 17.66 31.65 -4.71
C ARG A 38 18.69 31.90 -5.81
N CYS A 39 19.39 30.85 -6.29
CA CYS A 39 20.44 30.96 -7.30
C CYS A 39 20.00 30.55 -8.71
N THR A 40 19.03 29.64 -8.86
CA THR A 40 18.62 29.10 -10.17
C THR A 40 17.15 28.70 -10.24
N ASN A 41 16.54 28.88 -11.42
CA ASN A 41 15.20 28.38 -11.73
C ASN A 41 15.15 26.84 -11.87
N LEU A 42 16.31 26.19 -12.01
CA LEU A 42 16.39 24.73 -12.16
C LEU A 42 15.89 23.98 -10.92
N TYR A 43 15.94 24.61 -9.74
CA TYR A 43 15.34 24.07 -8.51
C TYR A 43 13.83 23.82 -8.69
N ALA A 44 13.09 24.86 -9.08
CA ALA A 44 11.66 24.74 -9.34
C ALA A 44 11.36 23.79 -10.51
N ALA A 45 12.19 23.80 -11.56
CA ALA A 45 12.02 22.88 -12.70
C ALA A 45 12.25 21.41 -12.32
N TYR A 46 13.16 21.13 -11.40
CA TYR A 46 13.37 19.79 -10.85
C TYR A 46 12.11 19.29 -10.12
N HIS A 47 11.54 20.10 -9.23
CA HIS A 47 10.32 19.72 -8.51
C HIS A 47 9.10 19.61 -9.43
N ALA A 48 8.99 20.48 -10.44
CA ALA A 48 7.97 20.37 -11.48
C ALA A 48 8.12 19.13 -12.37
N TRP A 49 9.35 18.73 -12.70
CA TRP A 49 9.63 17.48 -13.39
C TRP A 49 9.23 16.26 -12.54
N ARG A 50 9.52 16.29 -11.24
CA ARG A 50 9.16 15.22 -10.31
C ARG A 50 7.67 15.20 -9.93
N GLY A 51 6.91 16.25 -10.24
CA GLY A 51 5.50 16.38 -9.84
C GLY A 51 5.30 16.81 -8.38
N THR A 52 6.37 17.21 -7.68
CA THR A 52 6.36 17.50 -6.23
C THR A 52 6.39 19.00 -5.91
N LEU A 53 6.16 19.84 -6.92
CA LEU A 53 6.27 21.31 -6.81
C LEU A 53 5.37 21.88 -5.69
N HIS A 54 4.09 21.51 -5.67
CA HIS A 54 3.13 21.92 -4.64
C HIS A 54 3.56 21.51 -3.20
N ILE A 55 4.08 20.29 -3.03
CA ILE A 55 4.58 19.78 -1.74
C ILE A 55 5.82 20.56 -1.30
N ASP A 56 6.75 20.80 -2.22
CA ASP A 56 7.98 21.53 -1.92
C ASP A 56 7.69 23.00 -1.57
N MET A 57 6.75 23.63 -2.27
CA MET A 57 6.28 24.98 -1.93
C MET A 57 5.68 25.02 -0.52
N TYR A 58 4.85 24.04 -0.15
CA TYR A 58 4.30 23.92 1.21
C TYR A 58 5.41 23.77 2.26
N ARG A 59 6.35 22.84 2.06
CA ARG A 59 7.50 22.64 2.96
C ARG A 59 8.38 23.88 3.07
N CYS A 60 8.56 24.62 1.98
CA CYS A 60 9.29 25.87 2.00
C CYS A 60 8.58 26.92 2.86
N HIS A 61 7.25 27.02 2.79
CA HIS A 61 6.49 27.92 3.65
C HIS A 61 6.57 27.52 5.13
N GLN A 62 6.53 26.23 5.44
CA GLN A 62 6.75 25.75 6.81
C GLN A 62 8.14 26.14 7.34
N LYS A 63 9.18 26.07 6.49
CA LYS A 63 10.56 26.31 6.90
C LYS A 63 10.96 27.80 6.92
N TYR A 64 10.52 28.58 5.94
CA TYR A 64 11.00 29.94 5.71
C TYR A 64 9.94 31.01 6.01
N GLY A 65 8.71 30.61 6.32
CA GLY A 65 7.61 31.50 6.71
C GLY A 65 6.70 31.94 5.55
N PRO A 66 5.91 33.01 5.74
CA PRO A 66 4.81 33.37 4.85
C PRO A 66 5.26 33.89 3.48
N VAL A 67 6.50 34.37 3.35
CA VAL A 67 7.06 34.89 2.09
C VAL A 67 8.36 34.16 1.75
N VAL A 68 8.39 33.47 0.62
CA VAL A 68 9.50 32.61 0.20
C VAL A 68 10.04 33.04 -1.17
N ARG A 69 11.35 33.29 -1.24
CA ARG A 69 12.08 33.43 -2.51
C ARG A 69 12.37 32.06 -3.10
N TYR A 70 11.39 31.52 -3.81
CA TYR A 70 11.40 30.16 -4.36
C TYR A 70 12.29 30.00 -5.61
N SER A 71 12.54 31.11 -6.32
CA SER A 71 13.51 31.17 -7.43
C SER A 71 14.21 32.54 -7.43
N PRO A 72 15.26 32.80 -8.25
CA PRO A 72 16.03 34.05 -8.15
C PRO A 72 15.17 35.30 -8.20
N SER A 73 14.12 35.32 -9.03
CA SER A 73 13.21 36.46 -9.20
C SER A 73 11.75 36.12 -8.91
N ARG A 74 11.48 35.15 -8.01
CA ARG A 74 10.12 34.70 -7.68
C ARG A 74 9.84 34.75 -6.19
N LEU A 75 8.69 35.28 -5.82
CA LEU A 75 8.18 35.33 -4.45
C LEU A 75 6.85 34.59 -4.35
N LEU A 76 6.83 33.57 -3.49
CA LEU A 76 5.61 32.89 -3.10
C LEU A 76 5.13 33.46 -1.77
N ILE A 77 3.83 33.77 -1.68
CA ILE A 77 3.21 34.37 -0.51
C ILE A 77 2.05 33.49 -0.06
N ASN A 78 2.15 32.90 1.13
CA ASN A 78 1.13 32.01 1.69
C ASN A 78 0.16 32.80 2.58
N SER A 79 -0.77 33.54 1.96
CA SER A 79 -1.76 34.35 2.67
C SER A 79 -3.02 34.54 1.84
N SER A 80 -4.19 34.44 2.47
CA SER A 80 -5.48 34.70 1.82
C SER A 80 -5.61 36.15 1.33
N THR A 81 -5.02 37.11 2.06
CA THR A 81 -4.97 38.52 1.65
C THR A 81 -4.18 38.69 0.35
N ALA A 82 -3.00 38.07 0.27
CA ALA A 82 -2.16 38.13 -0.93
C ALA A 82 -2.87 37.49 -2.14
N ALA A 83 -3.49 36.32 -1.95
CA ALA A 83 -4.26 35.65 -3.00
C ALA A 83 -5.39 36.55 -3.55
N ARG A 84 -6.09 37.27 -2.67
CA ARG A 84 -7.14 38.24 -3.02
C ARG A 84 -6.60 39.46 -3.77
N GLU A 85 -5.51 40.05 -3.27
CA GLU A 85 -4.91 41.26 -3.87
C GLU A 85 -4.33 40.97 -5.26
N ILE A 86 -3.59 39.86 -5.41
CA ILE A 86 -3.01 39.42 -6.69
C ILE A 86 -4.11 39.16 -7.73
N SER A 87 -5.26 38.62 -7.29
CA SER A 87 -6.37 38.25 -8.18
C SER A 87 -7.35 39.39 -8.43
N SER A 88 -7.18 40.56 -7.80
CA SER A 88 -8.12 41.69 -7.90
C SER A 88 -8.10 42.37 -9.28
N HIS A 89 -9.20 43.05 -9.63
CA HIS A 89 -9.33 43.76 -10.91
C HIS A 89 -8.30 44.89 -11.09
N GLY A 90 -7.94 45.56 -9.99
CA GLY A 90 -6.96 46.66 -9.96
C GLY A 90 -5.52 46.20 -9.71
N ALA A 91 -5.25 44.91 -9.60
CA ALA A 91 -3.93 44.40 -9.26
C ALA A 91 -2.86 44.86 -10.27
N ASN A 92 -1.72 45.33 -9.79
CA ASN A 92 -0.58 45.72 -10.64
C ASN A 92 0.26 44.50 -11.07
N VAL A 93 -0.39 43.45 -11.57
CA VAL A 93 0.25 42.20 -12.01
C VAL A 93 -0.21 41.79 -13.41
N ILE A 94 0.66 41.09 -14.15
CA ILE A 94 0.32 40.48 -15.45
C ILE A 94 0.77 39.03 -15.45
N LYS A 95 0.11 38.17 -16.24
CA LYS A 95 0.53 36.76 -16.37
C LYS A 95 2.01 36.66 -16.76
N SER A 96 2.71 35.69 -16.16
CA SER A 96 4.14 35.46 -16.40
C SER A 96 4.43 35.22 -17.90
N LYS A 97 5.64 35.56 -18.34
CA LYS A 97 6.14 35.13 -19.67
C LYS A 97 6.22 33.60 -19.77
N ALA A 98 6.32 32.89 -18.65
CA ALA A 98 6.35 31.43 -18.60
C ALA A 98 5.13 30.76 -19.27
N TYR A 99 3.96 31.41 -19.29
CA TYR A 99 2.76 30.89 -19.95
C TYR A 99 2.94 30.70 -21.46
N GLN A 100 3.98 31.27 -22.07
CA GLN A 100 4.32 31.01 -23.47
C GLN A 100 4.68 29.53 -23.73
N ALA A 101 5.19 28.81 -22.72
CA ALA A 101 5.47 27.37 -22.82
C ALA A 101 4.19 26.52 -23.01
N LEU A 102 3.01 27.06 -22.66
CA LEU A 102 1.71 26.43 -22.80
C LEU A 102 1.03 26.73 -24.15
N VAL A 103 1.62 27.60 -24.97
CA VAL A 103 1.07 27.96 -26.28
C VAL A 103 1.45 26.88 -27.30
N HIS A 104 0.45 26.24 -27.89
CA HIS A 104 0.65 25.20 -28.90
C HIS A 104 0.64 25.77 -30.33
N SER A 105 -0.49 26.34 -30.74
CA SER A 105 -0.71 26.85 -32.11
C SER A 105 -0.99 28.36 -32.10
N ALA A 106 -1.91 28.80 -31.25
CA ALA A 106 -2.22 30.21 -31.04
C ALA A 106 -2.52 30.46 -29.55
N PRO A 107 -2.33 31.70 -29.04
CA PRO A 107 -2.71 32.04 -27.68
C PRO A 107 -4.22 31.84 -27.45
N ASN A 108 -4.56 31.46 -26.22
CA ASN A 108 -5.92 31.24 -25.72
C ASN A 108 -6.12 32.03 -24.41
N THR A 109 -7.33 32.02 -23.85
CA THR A 109 -7.67 32.74 -22.60
C THR A 109 -6.77 32.35 -21.41
N LEU A 110 -6.32 31.10 -21.35
CA LEU A 110 -5.38 30.63 -20.32
C LEU A 110 -3.98 31.26 -20.47
N THR A 111 -3.48 31.43 -21.69
CA THR A 111 -2.09 31.83 -21.97
C THR A 111 -1.91 33.31 -22.31
N ILE A 112 -2.99 33.99 -22.66
CA ILE A 112 -2.95 35.38 -23.10
C ILE A 112 -2.63 36.36 -21.95
N ARG A 113 -1.68 37.25 -22.23
CA ARG A 113 -1.10 38.19 -21.25
C ARG A 113 -1.65 39.61 -21.39
N ASN A 114 -2.03 40.03 -22.60
CA ASN A 114 -2.68 41.33 -22.83
C ASN A 114 -4.03 41.35 -22.09
N ARG A 115 -4.28 42.42 -21.31
CA ARG A 115 -5.45 42.52 -20.43
C ARG A 115 -6.74 42.74 -21.20
N GLU A 116 -6.71 43.58 -22.23
CA GLU A 116 -7.88 43.93 -23.04
C GLU A 116 -8.34 42.74 -23.90
N ASP A 117 -7.40 42.08 -24.59
CA ASP A 117 -7.72 40.89 -25.39
C ASP A 117 -8.20 39.74 -24.50
N HIS A 118 -7.59 39.56 -23.31
CA HIS A 118 -8.11 38.61 -22.34
C HIS A 118 -9.56 38.93 -21.91
N ALA A 119 -9.85 40.19 -21.58
CA ALA A 119 -11.18 40.60 -21.14
C ALA A 119 -12.22 40.36 -22.24
N ARG A 120 -11.91 40.75 -23.48
CA ARG A 120 -12.74 40.49 -24.67
C ARG A 120 -13.04 39.00 -24.84
N ARG A 121 -12.00 38.16 -24.92
CA ARG A 121 -12.18 36.71 -25.10
C ARG A 121 -12.96 36.10 -23.95
N ARG A 122 -12.67 36.53 -22.72
CA ARG A 122 -13.36 36.04 -21.53
C ARG A 122 -14.86 36.37 -21.57
N ARG A 123 -15.26 37.59 -21.95
CA ARG A 123 -16.68 37.95 -22.06
C ARG A 123 -17.39 37.05 -23.07
N ILE A 124 -16.81 36.85 -24.25
CA ILE A 124 -17.37 35.97 -25.28
C ILE A 124 -17.49 34.52 -24.77
N LEU A 125 -16.44 33.99 -24.15
CA LEU A 125 -16.47 32.63 -23.60
C LEU A 125 -17.51 32.46 -22.49
N SER A 126 -17.68 33.45 -21.61
CA SER A 126 -18.68 33.39 -20.53
C SER A 126 -20.11 33.21 -21.05
N LEU A 127 -20.42 33.67 -22.28
CA LEU A 127 -21.73 33.45 -22.89
C LEU A 127 -22.02 31.96 -23.15
N ALA A 128 -21.00 31.20 -23.57
CA ALA A 128 -21.11 29.76 -23.82
C ALA A 128 -21.26 28.92 -22.54
N PHE A 129 -20.97 29.52 -21.38
CA PHE A 129 -21.09 28.95 -20.03
C PHE A 129 -22.10 29.69 -19.15
N SER A 130 -23.05 30.40 -19.76
CA SER A 130 -24.17 31.03 -19.05
C SER A 130 -25.14 29.98 -18.48
N ASP A 131 -25.91 30.35 -17.45
CA ASP A 131 -26.89 29.42 -16.83
C ASP A 131 -27.88 28.80 -17.81
N ALA A 132 -28.25 29.54 -18.86
CA ALA A 132 -29.09 29.02 -19.95
C ALA A 132 -28.40 27.89 -20.72
N GLN A 133 -27.13 28.06 -21.07
CA GLN A 133 -26.35 27.05 -21.79
C GLN A 133 -25.98 25.86 -20.90
N LEU A 134 -25.69 26.09 -19.63
CA LEU A 134 -25.45 25.00 -18.68
C LEU A 134 -26.65 24.04 -18.58
N ARG A 135 -27.88 24.59 -18.59
CA ARG A 135 -29.10 23.77 -18.67
C ARG A 135 -29.24 23.05 -20.01
N ALA A 136 -28.84 23.66 -21.12
CA ALA A 136 -28.86 23.02 -22.42
C ALA A 136 -27.91 21.81 -22.50
N TYR A 137 -26.80 21.82 -21.76
CA TYR A 137 -25.83 20.71 -21.72
C TYR A 137 -26.26 19.56 -20.79
N GLU A 138 -27.29 19.73 -19.96
CA GLU A 138 -27.71 18.72 -18.99
C GLU A 138 -28.03 17.37 -19.65
N ALA A 139 -28.69 17.38 -20.80
CA ALA A 139 -29.02 16.16 -21.55
C ALA A 139 -27.76 15.41 -22.03
N ILE A 140 -26.64 16.10 -22.24
CA ILE A 140 -25.35 15.49 -22.58
C ILE A 140 -24.74 14.89 -21.32
N LEU A 141 -24.72 15.64 -20.20
CA LEU A 141 -24.22 15.18 -18.91
C LEU A 141 -24.92 13.88 -18.47
N LEU A 142 -26.25 13.90 -18.41
CA LEU A 142 -27.05 12.76 -17.97
C LEU A 142 -26.82 11.49 -18.80
N ARG A 143 -26.58 11.63 -20.11
CA ARG A 143 -26.33 10.49 -20.99
C ARG A 143 -24.97 9.84 -20.71
N HIS A 144 -23.94 10.65 -20.49
CA HIS A 144 -22.61 10.15 -20.11
C HIS A 144 -22.62 9.63 -18.67
N ILE A 145 -23.38 10.24 -17.76
CA ILE A 145 -23.57 9.74 -16.39
C ILE A 145 -24.24 8.37 -16.42
N GLU A 146 -25.28 8.20 -17.24
CA GLU A 146 -25.92 6.91 -17.44
C GLU A 146 -24.93 5.88 -18.00
N THR A 147 -24.12 6.27 -18.99
CA THR A 147 -23.08 5.40 -19.56
C THR A 147 -22.04 4.99 -18.53
N LEU A 148 -21.61 5.92 -17.66
CA LEU A 148 -20.72 5.66 -16.54
C LEU A 148 -21.38 4.70 -15.56
N CYS A 149 -22.60 4.97 -15.11
CA CYS A 149 -23.33 4.09 -14.20
C CYS A 149 -23.52 2.68 -14.79
N LEU A 150 -23.85 2.56 -16.07
CA LEU A 150 -23.94 1.26 -16.74
C LEU A 150 -22.57 0.58 -16.79
N ASN A 151 -21.47 1.31 -17.03
CA ASN A 151 -20.13 0.74 -16.99
C ASN A 151 -19.78 0.22 -15.58
N LEU A 152 -20.15 0.97 -14.53
CA LEU A 152 -19.98 0.55 -13.14
C LEU A 152 -20.85 -0.67 -12.82
N SER A 153 -22.10 -0.71 -13.29
CA SER A 153 -23.02 -1.85 -13.13
C SER A 153 -22.57 -3.09 -13.89
N ASP A 154 -22.10 -2.99 -15.13
CA ASP A 154 -21.65 -4.14 -15.92
C ASP A 154 -20.43 -4.80 -15.28
N ASN A 155 -19.52 -3.99 -14.74
CA ASN A 155 -18.41 -4.49 -13.92
C ASN A 155 -18.93 -5.13 -12.63
N ALA A 156 -19.84 -4.49 -11.90
CA ALA A 156 -20.43 -5.08 -10.69
C ALA A 156 -21.19 -6.40 -10.95
N LYS A 157 -21.89 -6.52 -12.10
CA LYS A 157 -22.69 -7.70 -12.49
C LYS A 157 -21.86 -8.85 -13.03
N SER A 158 -20.85 -8.57 -13.88
CA SER A 158 -19.88 -9.59 -14.30
C SER A 158 -19.14 -10.18 -13.09
N GLN A 159 -18.95 -9.37 -12.04
CA GLN A 159 -18.36 -9.75 -10.76
C GLN A 159 -19.35 -10.34 -9.73
N ALA A 160 -20.66 -10.28 -9.95
CA ALA A 160 -21.63 -11.05 -9.15
C ALA A 160 -21.67 -12.54 -9.56
N SER A 161 -21.20 -12.86 -10.77
CA SER A 161 -21.11 -14.22 -11.31
C SER A 161 -19.76 -14.93 -11.04
N SER A 162 -18.79 -14.21 -10.47
CA SER A 162 -17.47 -14.73 -10.08
C SER A 162 -17.09 -14.12 -8.73
N SER A 163 -16.74 -14.94 -7.74
CA SER A 163 -16.44 -14.57 -6.35
C SER A 163 -15.64 -13.26 -6.16
N GLY A 164 -16.33 -12.19 -5.73
CA GLY A 164 -15.75 -10.94 -5.21
C GLY A 164 -15.64 -9.80 -6.23
N SER A 165 -16.05 -8.58 -5.85
CA SER A 165 -15.92 -7.40 -6.71
C SER A 165 -14.44 -7.04 -6.90
N GLU A 166 -13.88 -7.27 -8.10
CA GLU A 166 -12.59 -6.71 -8.48
C GLU A 166 -12.72 -5.19 -8.47
N ALA A 167 -11.94 -4.55 -7.61
CA ALA A 167 -12.05 -3.12 -7.42
C ALA A 167 -11.70 -2.39 -8.74
N LEU A 168 -12.44 -1.30 -9.01
CA LEU A 168 -12.26 -0.46 -10.20
C LEU A 168 -11.43 0.78 -9.87
N ASP A 169 -10.42 1.09 -10.69
CA ASP A 169 -9.69 2.36 -10.58
C ASP A 169 -10.58 3.52 -11.03
N MET A 170 -11.02 4.32 -10.07
CA MET A 170 -11.92 5.44 -10.33
C MET A 170 -11.21 6.61 -11.00
N SER A 171 -9.88 6.71 -10.93
CA SER A 171 -9.12 7.74 -11.64
C SER A 171 -9.30 7.60 -13.16
N HIS A 172 -9.14 6.38 -13.67
CA HIS A 172 -9.36 6.07 -15.08
C HIS A 172 -10.83 6.23 -15.51
N GLN A 173 -11.79 5.79 -14.69
CA GLN A 173 -13.21 5.94 -15.01
C GLN A 173 -13.60 7.43 -15.10
N CYS A 174 -13.13 8.24 -14.17
CA CYS A 174 -13.36 9.68 -14.17
C CYS A 174 -12.70 10.35 -15.38
N ASP A 175 -11.49 9.93 -15.80
CA ASP A 175 -10.81 10.47 -16.97
C ASP A 175 -11.57 10.20 -18.27
N TYR A 176 -12.07 8.99 -18.45
CA TYR A 176 -12.82 8.63 -19.66
C TYR A 176 -14.16 9.35 -19.69
N PHE A 177 -14.83 9.45 -18.54
CA PHE A 177 -16.11 10.12 -18.38
C PHE A 177 -16.04 11.60 -18.73
N THR A 178 -15.14 12.37 -18.10
CA THR A 178 -15.04 13.81 -18.34
C THR A 178 -14.45 14.12 -19.71
N PHE A 179 -13.63 13.22 -20.28
CA PHE A 179 -13.17 13.35 -21.67
C PHE A 179 -14.31 13.23 -22.67
N ASP A 180 -15.19 12.24 -22.50
CA ASP A 180 -16.36 12.05 -23.37
C ASP A 180 -17.34 13.23 -23.27
N ILE A 181 -17.61 13.71 -22.04
CA ILE A 181 -18.46 14.90 -21.82
C ILE A 181 -17.88 16.11 -22.54
N MET A 182 -16.63 16.46 -22.29
CA MET A 182 -16.05 17.68 -22.83
C MET A 182 -15.89 17.61 -24.35
N SER A 183 -15.58 16.44 -24.89
CA SER A 183 -15.54 16.23 -26.35
C SER A 183 -16.89 16.50 -27.00
N GLU A 184 -17.99 16.07 -26.36
CA GLU A 184 -19.34 16.30 -26.88
C GLU A 184 -19.83 17.73 -26.64
N VAL A 185 -19.69 18.27 -25.43
CA VAL A 185 -20.13 19.64 -25.11
C VAL A 185 -19.38 20.68 -25.94
N ILE A 186 -18.08 20.49 -26.15
CA ILE A 186 -17.28 21.45 -26.92
C ILE A 186 -17.47 21.25 -28.42
N PHE A 187 -17.34 20.02 -28.94
CA PHE A 187 -17.26 19.78 -30.38
C PHE A 187 -18.46 19.04 -30.99
N GLY A 188 -19.39 18.54 -30.18
CA GLY A 188 -20.47 17.65 -30.60
C GLY A 188 -19.99 16.25 -30.97
N MET A 189 -18.79 15.85 -30.56
CA MET A 189 -18.14 14.60 -30.98
C MET A 189 -18.23 13.54 -29.88
N LYS A 190 -18.69 12.34 -30.22
CA LYS A 190 -18.77 11.19 -29.32
C LYS A 190 -17.62 10.23 -29.58
N TYR A 191 -16.72 10.09 -28.61
CA TYR A 191 -15.57 9.19 -28.70
C TYR A 191 -15.75 7.89 -27.91
N ASN A 192 -16.70 7.86 -26.97
CA ASN A 192 -17.08 6.69 -26.18
C ASN A 192 -15.89 6.04 -25.44
N ALA A 193 -14.93 6.84 -24.94
CA ALA A 193 -13.78 6.34 -24.18
C ALA A 193 -14.18 5.49 -22.96
N LEU A 194 -15.37 5.74 -22.37
CA LEU A 194 -15.92 4.90 -21.31
C LEU A 194 -16.12 3.44 -21.75
N ARG A 195 -16.65 3.22 -22.96
CA ARG A 195 -17.01 1.89 -23.46
C ARG A 195 -15.99 1.29 -24.42
N GLU A 196 -15.20 2.11 -25.08
CA GLU A 196 -14.28 1.70 -26.15
C GLU A 196 -12.83 2.07 -25.82
N PRO A 197 -11.87 1.14 -25.98
CA PRO A 197 -10.47 1.40 -25.63
C PRO A 197 -9.76 2.37 -26.58
N LYS A 198 -10.33 2.61 -27.77
CA LYS A 198 -9.68 3.32 -28.88
C LYS A 198 -9.12 4.70 -28.53
N TYR A 199 -9.82 5.47 -27.69
CA TYR A 199 -9.45 6.84 -27.34
C TYR A 199 -9.01 7.03 -25.88
N ARG A 200 -8.94 5.94 -25.08
CA ARG A 200 -8.49 5.99 -23.67
C ARG A 200 -7.06 6.53 -23.51
N PHE A 201 -6.24 6.43 -24.55
CA PHE A 201 -4.87 6.96 -24.54
C PHE A 201 -4.78 8.49 -24.48
N VAL A 202 -5.86 9.22 -24.77
CA VAL A 202 -5.80 10.69 -24.95
C VAL A 202 -5.43 11.37 -23.64
N MET A 203 -6.03 10.96 -22.51
CA MET A 203 -5.76 11.52 -21.19
C MET A 203 -4.34 11.17 -20.70
N SER A 204 -3.91 9.92 -20.84
CA SER A 204 -2.54 9.54 -20.48
C SER A 204 -1.47 10.22 -21.35
N ALA A 205 -1.75 10.44 -22.63
CA ALA A 205 -0.86 11.20 -23.51
C ALA A 205 -0.80 12.68 -23.13
N LEU A 206 -1.92 13.27 -22.70
CA LEU A 206 -1.98 14.64 -22.20
C LEU A 206 -1.14 14.79 -20.92
N GLU A 207 -1.39 13.97 -19.90
CA GLU A 207 -0.65 14.01 -18.63
C GLU A 207 0.86 13.81 -18.83
N ALA A 208 1.26 12.82 -19.63
CA ALA A 208 2.67 12.56 -19.93
C ALA A 208 3.34 13.71 -20.72
N SER A 209 2.57 14.43 -21.54
CA SER A 209 3.06 15.60 -22.27
C SER A 209 3.31 16.80 -21.34
N ASN A 210 2.51 16.92 -20.28
CA ASN A 210 2.55 18.03 -19.36
C ASN A 210 3.81 18.04 -18.48
N VAL A 211 4.49 16.90 -18.27
CA VAL A 211 5.75 16.82 -17.51
C VAL A 211 6.81 17.79 -18.05
N ARG A 212 7.05 17.75 -19.37
CA ARG A 212 7.97 18.68 -20.05
C ARG A 212 7.51 20.12 -19.90
N ILE A 213 6.22 20.36 -20.09
CA ILE A 213 5.66 21.71 -20.08
C ILE A 213 5.79 22.32 -18.67
N SER A 214 5.52 21.55 -17.62
CA SER A 214 5.66 21.96 -16.23
C SER A 214 7.10 22.40 -15.92
N ALA A 215 8.09 21.61 -16.34
CA ALA A 215 9.51 21.97 -16.20
C ALA A 215 9.87 23.25 -16.98
N LEU A 216 9.34 23.44 -18.20
CA LEU A 216 9.58 24.64 -19.01
C LEU A 216 8.89 25.90 -18.48
N VAL A 217 7.71 25.77 -17.86
CA VAL A 217 7.03 26.87 -17.17
C VAL A 217 7.90 27.35 -16.01
N GLN A 218 8.56 26.43 -15.29
CA GLN A 218 9.45 26.81 -14.20
C GLN A 218 10.80 27.34 -14.69
N ALA A 219 11.44 26.70 -15.69
CA ALA A 219 12.71 27.13 -16.25
C ALA A 219 12.72 27.07 -17.78
N SER A 220 12.27 28.15 -18.42
CA SER A 220 12.25 28.27 -19.89
C SER A 220 13.64 28.20 -20.54
N SER A 221 14.70 28.45 -19.76
CA SER A 221 16.10 28.29 -20.19
C SER A 221 16.45 26.86 -20.61
N LEU A 222 15.71 25.84 -20.17
CA LEU A 222 15.89 24.45 -20.63
C LEU A 222 15.63 24.28 -22.14
N ALA A 223 14.89 25.20 -22.77
CA ALA A 223 14.69 25.20 -24.21
C ALA A 223 15.90 25.76 -25.00
N LEU A 224 16.85 26.44 -24.33
CA LEU A 224 18.07 26.93 -24.98
C LEU A 224 18.91 25.73 -25.42
N GLY A 225 19.39 25.76 -26.67
CA GLY A 225 20.14 24.64 -27.25
C GLY A 225 19.34 23.33 -27.40
N ARG A 226 18.01 23.36 -27.22
CA ARG A 226 17.12 22.18 -27.28
C ARG A 226 17.43 21.09 -26.25
N VAL A 227 18.01 21.45 -25.09
CA VAL A 227 18.32 20.50 -24.01
C VAL A 227 17.06 19.77 -23.52
N ASP A 228 15.94 20.48 -23.47
CA ASP A 228 14.62 19.93 -23.16
C ASP A 228 14.22 18.74 -24.07
N LYS A 229 14.67 18.70 -25.33
CA LYS A 229 14.34 17.60 -26.23
C LYS A 229 15.03 16.29 -25.86
N TYR A 230 16.22 16.38 -25.30
CA TYR A 230 16.98 15.22 -24.84
C TYR A 230 16.49 14.75 -23.47
N LEU A 231 16.23 15.69 -22.55
CA LEU A 231 15.74 15.37 -21.21
C LEU A 231 14.31 14.81 -21.20
N PHE A 232 13.46 15.23 -22.14
CA PHE A 232 12.03 14.92 -22.15
C PHE A 232 11.57 14.24 -23.45
N ALA A 233 12.33 13.29 -23.95
CA ALA A 233 12.04 12.58 -25.20
C ALA A 233 10.66 11.88 -25.16
N GLU A 234 10.32 11.20 -24.06
CA GLU A 234 9.02 10.52 -23.90
C GLU A 234 7.84 11.51 -23.86
N SER A 235 7.95 12.61 -23.11
CA SER A 235 6.92 13.66 -23.11
C SER A 235 6.70 14.27 -24.49
N ILE A 236 7.74 14.35 -25.34
CA ILE A 236 7.61 14.83 -26.72
C ILE A 236 6.87 13.80 -27.59
N LYS A 237 7.11 12.50 -27.43
CA LYS A 237 6.35 11.46 -28.11
C LYS A 237 4.87 11.54 -27.73
N SER A 238 4.55 11.64 -26.45
CA SER A 238 3.18 11.79 -25.95
C SER A 238 2.53 13.08 -26.45
N ARG A 239 3.25 14.21 -26.44
CA ARG A 239 2.80 15.48 -27.04
C ARG A 239 2.44 15.31 -28.51
N ASN A 240 3.27 14.66 -29.31
CA ASN A 240 3.01 14.49 -30.74
C ASN A 240 1.77 13.61 -30.99
N LYS A 241 1.56 12.58 -30.16
CA LYS A 241 0.35 11.75 -30.19
C LYS A 241 -0.90 12.57 -29.87
N PHE A 242 -0.84 13.36 -28.79
CA PHE A 242 -1.94 14.24 -28.37
C PHE A 242 -2.25 15.32 -29.43
N LEU A 243 -1.23 15.99 -29.98
CA LEU A 243 -1.41 16.97 -31.05
C LEU A 243 -1.93 16.36 -32.35
N GLY A 244 -1.56 15.12 -32.66
CA GLY A 244 -2.13 14.36 -33.77
C GLY A 244 -3.63 14.15 -33.59
N PHE A 245 -4.05 13.72 -32.39
CA PHE A 245 -5.47 13.61 -32.02
C PHE A 245 -6.19 14.96 -32.16
N LEU A 246 -5.68 16.02 -31.54
CA LEU A 246 -6.30 17.35 -31.59
C LEU A 246 -6.41 17.87 -33.03
N GLY A 247 -5.38 17.65 -33.86
CA GLY A 247 -5.40 17.99 -35.27
C GLY A 247 -6.46 17.21 -36.06
N SER A 248 -6.66 15.93 -35.74
CA SER A 248 -7.70 15.11 -36.35
C SER A 248 -9.11 15.58 -35.95
N LEU A 249 -9.30 15.90 -34.67
CA LEU A 249 -10.55 16.39 -34.11
C LEU A 249 -10.97 17.71 -34.78
N LEU A 250 -10.06 18.68 -34.88
CA LEU A 250 -10.33 19.96 -35.53
C LEU A 250 -10.65 19.81 -37.02
N LYS A 251 -10.00 18.86 -37.71
CA LYS A 251 -10.30 18.54 -39.12
C LYS A 251 -11.68 17.90 -39.28
N SER A 252 -12.05 16.97 -38.40
CA SER A 252 -13.37 16.33 -38.39
C SER A 252 -14.47 17.37 -38.16
N ARG A 253 -14.28 18.28 -37.21
CA ARG A 253 -15.24 19.37 -36.95
C ARG A 253 -15.42 20.28 -38.16
N ALA A 254 -14.33 20.64 -38.85
CA ALA A 254 -14.40 21.49 -40.04
C ALA A 254 -15.17 20.85 -41.22
N LYS A 255 -15.40 19.53 -41.19
CA LYS A 255 -16.16 18.79 -42.21
C LYS A 255 -17.61 18.49 -41.80
N ALA A 256 -17.96 18.64 -40.53
CA ALA A 256 -19.33 18.43 -40.04
C ALA A 256 -20.24 19.60 -40.48
N SER A 257 -21.48 19.30 -40.87
CA SER A 257 -22.47 20.32 -41.28
C SER A 257 -22.72 21.35 -40.18
N PHE A 258 -22.85 22.63 -40.56
CA PHE A 258 -23.07 23.79 -39.69
C PHE A 258 -24.46 23.82 -39.00
N SER A 259 -25.24 22.74 -39.05
CA SER A 259 -26.64 22.70 -38.62
C SER A 259 -26.86 22.26 -37.16
N ASP A 260 -25.81 21.88 -36.41
CA ASP A 260 -25.96 21.46 -35.00
C ASP A 260 -25.84 22.64 -34.02
N ASN A 261 -26.98 23.25 -33.71
CA ASN A 261 -27.13 24.39 -32.79
C ASN A 261 -27.07 24.01 -31.29
N GLY A 262 -26.00 23.33 -30.84
CA GLY A 262 -25.99 22.79 -29.46
C GLY A 262 -24.65 22.64 -28.74
N ASN A 263 -23.50 22.98 -29.35
CA ASN A 263 -22.18 22.84 -28.71
C ASN A 263 -21.43 24.17 -28.63
N VAL A 264 -20.43 24.23 -27.74
CA VAL A 264 -19.65 25.45 -27.50
C VAL A 264 -18.93 25.91 -28.77
N PHE A 265 -18.40 25.00 -29.60
CA PHE A 265 -17.72 25.38 -30.83
C PHE A 265 -18.64 26.15 -31.78
N SER A 266 -19.84 25.63 -32.06
CA SER A 266 -20.85 26.34 -32.89
C SER A 266 -21.29 27.66 -32.28
N TYR A 267 -21.38 27.73 -30.95
CA TYR A 267 -21.75 28.95 -30.26
C TYR A 267 -20.68 30.04 -30.42
N LEU A 268 -19.40 29.69 -30.28
CA LEU A 268 -18.29 30.63 -30.41
C LEU A 268 -18.10 31.15 -31.85
N GLU A 269 -18.61 30.46 -32.87
CA GLU A 269 -18.58 30.92 -34.26
C GLU A 269 -19.52 32.10 -34.51
N THR A 270 -20.59 32.24 -33.72
CA THR A 270 -21.60 33.30 -33.88
C THR A 270 -21.64 34.30 -32.72
N ALA A 271 -20.98 34.00 -31.60
CA ALA A 271 -20.94 34.85 -30.42
C ALA A 271 -20.21 36.18 -30.68
N LYS A 272 -20.84 37.28 -30.24
CA LYS A 272 -20.29 38.64 -30.27
C LYS A 272 -19.90 39.08 -28.86
N ASP A 273 -18.88 39.92 -28.76
CA ASP A 273 -18.52 40.57 -27.50
C ASP A 273 -19.67 41.45 -27.00
N PRO A 274 -20.23 41.26 -25.80
CA PRO A 274 -21.31 42.12 -25.27
C PRO A 274 -20.95 43.61 -25.15
N ASP A 275 -19.66 43.94 -25.00
CA ASP A 275 -19.18 45.32 -24.88
C ASP A 275 -18.77 45.93 -26.24
N GLY A 276 -19.06 45.25 -27.36
CA GLY A 276 -18.72 45.69 -28.72
C GLY A 276 -19.41 44.87 -29.82
N GLU A 277 -18.86 44.87 -31.03
CA GLU A 277 -19.35 44.04 -32.16
C GLU A 277 -18.30 43.03 -32.65
N SER A 278 -17.18 42.90 -31.94
CA SER A 278 -16.10 41.99 -32.33
C SER A 278 -16.43 40.53 -32.07
N THR A 279 -16.03 39.65 -32.98
CA THR A 279 -16.14 38.19 -32.87
C THR A 279 -14.76 37.54 -32.70
N LEU A 280 -14.74 36.24 -32.35
CA LEU A 280 -13.50 35.46 -32.35
C LEU A 280 -13.11 35.05 -33.78
N SER A 281 -11.83 35.18 -34.12
CA SER A 281 -11.28 34.62 -35.35
C SER A 281 -11.27 33.10 -35.33
N LYS A 282 -11.20 32.45 -36.51
CA LYS A 282 -11.11 30.98 -36.62
C LYS A 282 -9.91 30.40 -35.86
N SER A 283 -8.79 31.10 -35.81
CA SER A 283 -7.62 30.69 -35.02
C SER A 283 -7.87 30.76 -33.52
N GLU A 284 -8.59 31.78 -33.07
CA GLU A 284 -8.95 31.95 -31.66
C GLU A 284 -9.93 30.87 -31.23
N ILE A 285 -11.00 30.64 -32.00
CA ILE A 285 -11.99 29.58 -31.70
C ILE A 285 -11.30 28.22 -31.55
N ARG A 286 -10.43 27.83 -32.50
CA ARG A 286 -9.69 26.56 -32.41
C ARG A 286 -8.81 26.48 -31.16
N ALA A 287 -8.13 27.57 -30.80
CA ALA A 287 -7.26 27.60 -29.63
C ALA A 287 -8.06 27.56 -28.32
N GLU A 288 -9.18 28.28 -28.22
CA GLU A 288 -10.06 28.25 -27.05
C GLU A 288 -10.70 26.86 -26.89
N SER A 289 -11.29 26.29 -27.94
CA SER A 289 -11.95 24.98 -27.88
C SER A 289 -11.00 23.84 -27.52
N ALA A 290 -9.77 23.85 -28.07
CA ALA A 290 -8.73 22.90 -27.68
C ALA A 290 -8.38 22.99 -26.19
N THR A 291 -8.34 24.22 -25.65
CA THR A 291 -8.02 24.49 -24.25
C THR A 291 -9.18 24.07 -23.35
N LEU A 292 -10.42 24.30 -23.76
CA LEU A 292 -11.61 23.97 -22.98
C LEU A 292 -11.75 22.45 -22.79
N VAL A 293 -11.50 21.64 -23.82
CA VAL A 293 -11.53 20.17 -23.66
C VAL A 293 -10.48 19.69 -22.68
N VAL A 294 -9.23 20.14 -22.82
CA VAL A 294 -8.14 19.74 -21.91
C VAL A 294 -8.41 20.19 -20.48
N ALA A 295 -8.75 21.47 -20.30
CA ALA A 295 -8.93 22.05 -18.98
C ALA A 295 -10.17 21.50 -18.27
N GLY A 296 -11.27 21.26 -18.99
CA GLY A 296 -12.50 20.73 -18.39
C GLY A 296 -12.41 19.25 -18.04
N SER A 297 -11.74 18.43 -18.87
CA SER A 297 -11.68 16.99 -18.62
C SER A 297 -10.82 16.66 -17.40
N ASP A 298 -9.58 17.17 -17.36
CA ASP A 298 -8.61 16.75 -16.35
C ASP A 298 -8.98 17.26 -14.94
N THR A 299 -9.41 18.52 -14.81
CA THR A 299 -9.72 19.09 -13.49
C THR A 299 -10.97 18.50 -12.85
N SER A 300 -12.03 18.27 -13.63
CA SER A 300 -13.26 17.65 -13.13
C SER A 300 -13.01 16.18 -12.76
N SER A 301 -12.21 15.47 -13.56
CA SER A 301 -11.83 14.08 -13.29
C SER A 301 -11.09 13.94 -11.96
N THR A 302 -10.08 14.78 -11.72
CA THR A 302 -9.34 14.85 -10.46
C THR A 302 -10.23 15.14 -9.27
N THR A 303 -11.20 16.05 -9.43
CA THR A 303 -12.13 16.35 -8.34
C THR A 303 -13.04 15.16 -8.03
N LEU A 304 -13.62 14.51 -9.05
CA LEU A 304 -14.46 13.33 -8.88
C LEU A 304 -13.70 12.19 -8.20
N ALA A 305 -12.51 11.86 -8.71
CA ALA A 305 -11.66 10.80 -8.16
C ALA A 305 -11.26 11.09 -6.70
N ALA A 306 -10.86 12.34 -6.40
CA ALA A 306 -10.54 12.75 -5.04
C ALA A 306 -11.75 12.67 -4.10
N THR A 307 -12.93 13.14 -4.52
CA THR A 307 -14.15 13.06 -3.69
C THR A 307 -14.51 11.60 -3.39
N LEU A 308 -14.48 10.72 -4.39
CA LEU A 308 -14.73 9.29 -4.20
C LEU A 308 -13.70 8.64 -3.27
N PHE A 309 -12.41 8.98 -3.43
CA PHE A 309 -11.34 8.51 -2.55
C PHE A 309 -11.59 8.88 -1.09
N TYR A 310 -11.83 10.16 -0.81
CA TYR A 310 -11.99 10.62 0.56
C TYR A 310 -13.26 10.09 1.22
N LEU A 311 -14.36 9.98 0.46
CA LEU A 311 -15.59 9.34 0.94
C LEU A 311 -15.37 7.85 1.26
N SER A 312 -14.64 7.13 0.40
CA SER A 312 -14.34 5.70 0.63
C SER A 312 -13.51 5.43 1.89
N GLY A 313 -12.71 6.42 2.33
CA GLY A 313 -11.91 6.38 3.55
C GLY A 313 -12.59 7.01 4.79
N ASN A 314 -13.78 7.59 4.65
CA ASN A 314 -14.48 8.29 5.73
C ASN A 314 -15.94 7.82 5.82
N ALA A 315 -16.16 6.74 6.59
CA ALA A 315 -17.47 6.13 6.76
C ALA A 315 -18.53 7.10 7.30
N ARG A 316 -18.15 8.05 8.16
CA ARG A 316 -19.05 9.07 8.71
C ARG A 316 -19.58 9.99 7.62
N ALA A 317 -18.67 10.59 6.85
CA ALA A 317 -19.03 11.50 5.77
C ALA A 317 -19.80 10.77 4.66
N TYR A 318 -19.37 9.56 4.30
CA TYR A 318 -20.06 8.72 3.32
C TYR A 318 -21.50 8.41 3.73
N ALA A 319 -21.72 7.90 4.94
CA ALA A 319 -23.07 7.55 5.41
C ALA A 319 -24.01 8.77 5.46
N ARG A 320 -23.51 9.92 5.92
CA ARG A 320 -24.28 11.17 5.97
C ARG A 320 -24.64 11.66 4.57
N LEU A 321 -23.69 11.62 3.64
CA LEU A 321 -23.94 12.04 2.26
C LEU A 321 -24.93 11.12 1.55
N CYS A 322 -24.79 9.80 1.70
CA CYS A 322 -25.75 8.84 1.16
C CYS A 322 -27.16 9.08 1.72
N HIS A 323 -27.27 9.38 3.02
CA HIS A 323 -28.55 9.73 3.64
C HIS A 323 -29.15 11.01 3.05
N GLU A 324 -28.37 12.09 2.90
CA GLU A 324 -28.84 13.34 2.28
C GLU A 324 -29.39 13.09 0.87
N ILE A 325 -28.64 12.38 0.02
CA ILE A 325 -29.06 12.12 -1.36
C ILE A 325 -30.28 11.21 -1.43
N ARG A 326 -30.26 10.06 -0.75
CA ARG A 326 -31.33 9.05 -0.84
C ARG A 326 -32.63 9.48 -0.13
N SER A 327 -32.58 10.42 0.81
CA SER A 327 -33.78 11.00 1.43
C SER A 327 -34.32 12.23 0.69
N THR A 328 -33.49 12.90 -0.12
CA THR A 328 -33.92 14.06 -0.90
C THR A 328 -34.69 13.65 -2.16
N PHE A 329 -34.27 12.58 -2.84
CA PHE A 329 -34.83 12.19 -4.14
C PHE A 329 -35.64 10.89 -4.06
N ASP A 330 -36.82 10.86 -4.68
CA ASP A 330 -37.71 9.69 -4.70
C ASP A 330 -37.27 8.68 -5.78
N SER A 331 -36.78 9.18 -6.90
CA SER A 331 -36.23 8.38 -8.02
C SER A 331 -34.93 8.97 -8.55
N VAL A 332 -34.15 8.18 -9.29
CA VAL A 332 -32.92 8.67 -9.91
C VAL A 332 -33.20 9.65 -11.06
N GLU A 333 -34.38 9.55 -11.67
CA GLU A 333 -34.87 10.45 -12.70
C GLU A 333 -35.14 11.87 -12.17
N ASP A 334 -35.41 12.01 -10.86
CA ASP A 334 -35.63 13.29 -10.17
C ASP A 334 -34.32 14.06 -9.91
N ILE A 335 -33.16 13.41 -10.06
CA ILE A 335 -31.86 14.03 -9.89
C ILE A 335 -31.56 14.87 -11.14
N ARG A 336 -31.84 16.17 -11.04
CA ARG A 336 -31.70 17.16 -12.10
C ARG A 336 -31.03 18.44 -11.60
N ILE A 337 -30.41 19.19 -12.50
CA ILE A 337 -29.88 20.51 -12.21
C ILE A 337 -31.04 21.43 -11.82
N GLY A 338 -31.03 21.93 -10.58
CA GLY A 338 -32.10 22.78 -10.07
C GLY A 338 -32.05 22.96 -8.56
N ALA A 339 -33.08 23.59 -8.01
CA ALA A 339 -33.13 23.94 -6.59
C ALA A 339 -33.02 22.72 -5.66
N LYS A 340 -33.57 21.56 -6.05
CA LYS A 340 -33.57 20.33 -5.25
C LYS A 340 -32.17 19.71 -5.13
N LEU A 341 -31.38 19.66 -6.21
CA LEU A 341 -29.98 19.23 -6.12
C LEU A 341 -29.10 20.28 -5.42
N SER A 342 -29.39 21.56 -5.62
CA SER A 342 -28.69 22.64 -4.94
C SER A 342 -28.96 22.70 -3.43
N SER A 343 -30.05 22.09 -2.94
CA SER A 343 -30.30 21.99 -1.49
C SER A 343 -29.50 20.90 -0.78
N CYS A 344 -28.81 20.02 -1.51
CA CYS A 344 -27.88 19.04 -0.94
C CYS A 344 -26.58 19.73 -0.49
N ASN A 345 -26.66 20.44 0.63
CA ASN A 345 -25.58 21.26 1.16
C ASN A 345 -24.37 20.42 1.58
N TYR A 346 -24.58 19.18 2.05
CA TYR A 346 -23.50 18.30 2.47
C TYR A 346 -22.78 17.66 1.27
N LEU A 347 -23.48 17.37 0.17
CA LEU A 347 -22.84 17.03 -1.11
C LEU A 347 -21.88 18.13 -1.54
N ARG A 348 -22.34 19.38 -1.49
CA ARG A 348 -21.50 20.52 -1.83
C ARG A 348 -20.29 20.64 -0.90
N ALA A 349 -20.49 20.44 0.40
CA ALA A 349 -19.43 20.44 1.40
C ALA A 349 -18.36 19.37 1.14
N CYS A 350 -18.76 18.16 0.74
CA CYS A 350 -17.84 17.07 0.40
C CYS A 350 -16.98 17.42 -0.82
N ILE A 351 -17.59 17.97 -1.86
CA ILE A 351 -16.86 18.41 -3.07
C ILE A 351 -15.88 19.55 -2.75
N ASP A 352 -16.33 20.55 -1.98
CA ASP A 352 -15.49 21.69 -1.62
C ASP A 352 -14.32 21.25 -0.71
N GLU A 353 -14.52 20.28 0.19
CA GLU A 353 -13.42 19.71 0.99
C GLU A 353 -12.43 18.90 0.14
N ALA A 354 -12.92 18.12 -0.83
CA ALA A 354 -12.06 17.40 -1.76
C ALA A 354 -11.23 18.37 -2.62
N LEU A 355 -11.81 19.45 -3.12
CA LEU A 355 -11.11 20.52 -3.85
C LEU A 355 -10.11 21.28 -2.98
N ARG A 356 -10.36 21.38 -1.67
CA ARG A 356 -9.43 21.99 -0.72
C ARG A 356 -8.19 21.11 -0.58
N MET A 357 -8.37 19.83 -0.25
CA MET A 357 -7.29 18.89 -0.01
C MET A 357 -6.54 18.55 -1.31
N SER A 358 -7.26 18.32 -2.40
CA SER A 358 -6.71 17.93 -3.68
C SER A 358 -7.02 18.95 -4.79
N PRO A 359 -6.45 20.17 -4.72
CA PRO A 359 -6.67 21.17 -5.76
C PRO A 359 -6.04 20.71 -7.08
N PRO A 360 -6.81 20.59 -8.20
CA PRO A 360 -6.28 20.12 -9.47
C PRO A 360 -5.18 20.99 -10.10
N VAL A 361 -4.95 22.20 -9.57
CA VAL A 361 -3.88 23.12 -9.96
C VAL A 361 -3.27 23.71 -8.67
N GLY A 362 -2.03 23.35 -8.34
CA GLY A 362 -1.42 23.67 -7.04
C GLY A 362 -0.35 24.77 -7.02
N GLY A 363 0.32 25.03 -8.16
CA GLY A 363 1.56 25.82 -8.20
C GLY A 363 1.43 27.34 -8.39
N GLY A 364 2.45 28.08 -7.93
CA GLY A 364 2.69 29.51 -8.21
C GLY A 364 3.89 29.73 -9.14
N ILE A 365 3.96 30.89 -9.82
CA ILE A 365 5.07 31.24 -10.74
C ILE A 365 5.85 32.46 -10.23
N ASP A 366 5.54 33.68 -10.66
CA ASP A 366 6.43 34.83 -10.39
C ASP A 366 6.17 35.52 -9.04
N VAL A 367 4.98 36.11 -8.89
CA VAL A 367 4.43 36.55 -7.61
C VAL A 367 3.09 35.84 -7.48
N GLY A 368 2.96 34.95 -6.50
CA GLY A 368 1.79 34.09 -6.41
C GLY A 368 1.64 33.39 -5.07
N THR A 369 0.48 32.79 -4.89
CA THR A 369 0.16 31.96 -3.73
C THR A 369 0.03 30.53 -4.21
N GLY A 370 0.78 29.61 -3.60
CA GLY A 370 0.60 28.18 -3.86
C GLY A 370 -0.75 27.74 -3.31
N ILE A 371 -1.69 27.33 -4.17
CA ILE A 371 -3.06 27.00 -3.77
C ILE A 371 -3.04 25.85 -2.76
N TYR A 372 -2.23 24.82 -3.03
CA TYR A 372 -2.05 23.70 -2.10
C TYR A 372 -1.54 24.16 -0.74
N SER A 373 -0.53 25.03 -0.71
CA SER A 373 0.04 25.56 0.54
C SER A 373 -0.94 26.43 1.32
N LEU A 374 -1.80 27.19 0.62
CA LEU A 374 -2.83 28.02 1.22
C LEU A 374 -3.97 27.16 1.79
N HIS A 375 -4.38 26.14 1.05
CA HIS A 375 -5.42 25.19 1.46
C HIS A 375 -5.01 24.27 2.62
N HIS A 376 -3.71 24.16 2.90
CA HIS A 376 -3.15 23.40 4.02
C HIS A 376 -2.55 24.29 5.12
N HIS A 377 -2.94 25.56 5.16
CA HIS A 377 -2.46 26.49 6.18
C HIS A 377 -3.32 26.41 7.45
N ASP A 378 -2.68 26.13 8.59
CA ASP A 378 -3.37 25.91 9.88
C ASP A 378 -4.18 27.13 10.34
N ASP A 379 -3.71 28.35 10.07
CA ASP A 379 -4.46 29.59 10.37
C ASP A 379 -5.84 29.70 9.69
N TYR A 380 -6.07 28.97 8.59
CA TYR A 380 -7.35 29.03 7.86
C TYR A 380 -8.17 27.74 7.98
N PHE A 381 -7.50 26.62 8.23
CA PHE A 381 -8.12 25.30 8.26
C PHE A 381 -7.60 24.51 9.48
N ASP A 382 -8.46 24.33 10.48
CA ASP A 382 -8.18 23.44 11.61
C ASP A 382 -8.01 22.00 11.12
N SER A 383 -6.93 21.31 11.53
CA SER A 383 -6.60 19.95 11.07
C SER A 383 -6.61 19.84 9.53
N PRO A 384 -5.74 20.58 8.81
CA PRO A 384 -5.84 20.77 7.37
C PRO A 384 -5.63 19.50 6.54
N PHE A 385 -5.10 18.43 7.12
CA PHE A 385 -4.91 17.15 6.43
C PHE A 385 -6.03 16.14 6.69
N GLU A 386 -7.03 16.48 7.51
CA GLU A 386 -8.20 15.64 7.73
C GLU A 386 -9.31 16.01 6.74
N TYR A 387 -9.92 15.00 6.11
CA TYR A 387 -11.11 15.20 5.27
C TYR A 387 -12.33 15.44 6.16
N LYS A 388 -12.68 16.73 6.36
CA LYS A 388 -13.75 17.18 7.26
C LYS A 388 -14.76 18.07 6.51
N PRO A 389 -15.70 17.49 5.74
CA PRO A 389 -16.73 18.26 5.04
C PRO A 389 -17.57 19.16 5.97
N GLU A 390 -17.71 18.79 7.24
CA GLU A 390 -18.45 19.55 8.26
C GLU A 390 -18.02 21.02 8.36
N ARG A 391 -16.76 21.37 8.02
CA ARG A 391 -16.27 22.76 8.08
C ARG A 391 -17.01 23.73 7.15
N TRP A 392 -17.66 23.20 6.12
CA TRP A 392 -18.37 24.01 5.13
C TRP A 392 -19.84 24.23 5.49
N VAL A 393 -20.34 23.53 6.52
CA VAL A 393 -21.74 23.57 6.99
C VAL A 393 -21.87 24.47 8.22
N VAL A 394 -22.89 25.34 8.23
CA VAL A 394 -23.17 26.24 9.36
C VAL A 394 -24.15 25.55 10.34
N GLY A 395 -23.82 25.51 11.63
CA GLY A 395 -24.77 25.15 12.70
C GLY A 395 -24.82 23.68 13.14
N GLU A 396 -24.09 22.77 12.47
CA GLU A 396 -24.07 21.33 12.78
C GLU A 396 -22.64 20.82 13.04
N GLY A 397 -22.02 21.29 14.12
CA GLY A 397 -20.65 20.91 14.52
C GLY A 397 -19.52 21.71 13.85
N GLY A 398 -19.81 22.47 12.80
CA GLY A 398 -18.98 23.57 12.28
C GLY A 398 -19.43 24.90 12.89
N SER A 399 -18.50 25.71 13.40
CA SER A 399 -18.85 27.07 13.82
C SER A 399 -18.99 27.99 12.60
N THR A 400 -19.92 28.95 12.62
CA THR A 400 -20.03 29.98 11.56
C THR A 400 -18.68 30.63 11.26
N LYS A 401 -17.88 30.84 12.33
CA LYS A 401 -16.53 31.38 12.28
C LYS A 401 -15.54 30.47 11.52
N GLU A 402 -15.57 29.15 11.74
CA GLU A 402 -14.72 28.20 11.02
C GLU A 402 -15.06 28.18 9.53
N SER A 403 -16.34 28.19 9.18
CA SER A 403 -16.78 28.20 7.78
C SER A 403 -16.41 29.50 7.07
N GLU A 404 -16.63 30.65 7.71
CA GLU A 404 -16.26 31.97 7.17
C GLU A 404 -14.74 32.07 6.93
N LEU A 405 -13.94 31.63 7.90
CA LEU A 405 -12.49 31.65 7.81
C LEU A 405 -11.97 30.75 6.68
N ALA A 406 -12.46 29.50 6.60
CA ALA A 406 -12.12 28.55 5.53
C ALA A 406 -12.42 29.14 4.14
N ARG A 407 -13.55 29.82 3.98
CA ARG A 407 -13.94 30.48 2.72
C ARG A 407 -13.00 31.61 2.31
N THR A 408 -12.32 32.27 3.26
CA THR A 408 -11.36 33.34 2.91
C THR A 408 -10.13 32.82 2.18
N ALA A 409 -9.76 31.55 2.39
CA ALA A 409 -8.57 30.91 1.84
C ALA A 409 -8.88 29.85 0.77
N PHE A 410 -10.16 29.67 0.40
CA PHE A 410 -10.59 28.68 -0.58
C PHE A 410 -10.54 29.22 -2.01
N TYR A 411 -9.51 28.85 -2.78
CA TYR A 411 -9.24 29.35 -4.13
C TYR A 411 -9.07 28.26 -5.22
N PRO A 412 -9.82 27.13 -5.23
CA PRO A 412 -9.64 26.11 -6.26
C PRO A 412 -9.97 26.58 -7.69
N PHE A 413 -10.77 27.64 -7.83
CA PHE A 413 -11.14 28.25 -9.12
C PHE A 413 -10.50 29.62 -9.35
N SER A 414 -9.51 30.02 -8.53
CA SER A 414 -9.01 31.40 -8.47
C SER A 414 -10.14 32.43 -8.23
N SER A 415 -9.88 33.72 -8.42
CA SER A 415 -10.86 34.79 -8.25
C SER A 415 -10.63 35.96 -9.23
N GLY A 416 -11.56 36.92 -9.23
CA GLY A 416 -11.47 38.13 -10.04
C GLY A 416 -11.44 37.87 -11.57
N PRO A 417 -10.75 38.72 -12.36
CA PRO A 417 -10.71 38.59 -13.82
C PRO A 417 -10.15 37.27 -14.34
N ARG A 418 -9.44 36.52 -13.49
CA ARG A 418 -8.78 35.26 -13.83
C ARG A 418 -9.46 34.03 -13.24
N SER A 419 -10.59 34.20 -12.55
CA SER A 419 -11.44 33.09 -12.07
C SER A 419 -11.76 32.10 -13.19
N CYS A 420 -11.94 30.82 -12.89
CA CYS A 420 -12.27 29.81 -13.91
C CYS A 420 -13.59 30.14 -14.64
N VAL A 421 -13.60 30.04 -15.98
CA VAL A 421 -14.84 30.25 -16.79
C VAL A 421 -15.80 29.08 -16.64
N GLY A 422 -15.26 27.86 -16.50
CA GLY A 422 -16.03 26.64 -16.39
C GLY A 422 -16.51 26.32 -14.98
N LYS A 423 -16.38 27.23 -13.99
CA LYS A 423 -16.74 26.95 -12.58
C LYS A 423 -18.17 26.42 -12.43
N GLY A 424 -19.14 27.06 -13.09
CA GLY A 424 -20.54 26.63 -13.04
C GLY A 424 -20.74 25.24 -13.65
N PHE A 425 -20.15 25.01 -14.83
CA PHE A 425 -20.19 23.72 -15.50
C PHE A 425 -19.57 22.60 -14.66
N ALA A 426 -18.37 22.81 -14.12
CA ALA A 426 -17.67 21.83 -13.30
C ALA A 426 -18.50 21.42 -12.07
N TYR A 427 -19.09 22.39 -11.36
CA TYR A 427 -19.96 22.05 -10.24
C TYR A 427 -21.19 21.27 -10.67
N HIS A 428 -21.87 21.64 -11.77
CA HIS A 428 -23.00 20.86 -12.28
C HIS A 428 -22.61 19.44 -12.68
N GLU A 429 -21.51 19.28 -13.41
CA GLU A 429 -20.98 17.98 -13.83
C GLU A 429 -20.67 17.11 -12.60
N ILE A 430 -19.92 17.63 -11.63
CA ILE A 430 -19.48 16.89 -10.45
C ILE A 430 -20.65 16.55 -9.52
N THR A 431 -21.53 17.52 -9.20
CA THR A 431 -22.65 17.28 -8.27
C THR A 431 -23.65 16.30 -8.86
N LEU A 432 -24.01 16.46 -10.14
CA LEU A 432 -24.94 15.57 -10.81
C LEU A 432 -24.38 14.15 -10.86
N THR A 433 -23.11 13.99 -11.24
CA THR A 433 -22.45 12.68 -11.30
C THR A 433 -22.41 11.99 -9.94
N LEU A 434 -21.95 12.67 -8.89
CA LEU A 434 -21.86 12.09 -7.55
C LEU A 434 -23.24 11.74 -6.97
N ALA A 435 -24.25 12.60 -7.17
CA ALA A 435 -25.61 12.31 -6.74
C ALA A 435 -26.17 11.04 -7.41
N HIS A 436 -25.97 10.90 -8.73
CA HIS A 436 -26.37 9.69 -9.46
C HIS A 436 -25.62 8.43 -8.99
N ILE A 437 -24.31 8.52 -8.73
CA ILE A 437 -23.51 7.39 -8.23
C ILE A 437 -24.00 6.98 -6.84
N LEU A 438 -24.09 7.92 -5.90
CA LEU A 438 -24.42 7.65 -4.48
C LEU A 438 -25.88 7.22 -4.29
N TYR A 439 -26.78 7.65 -5.17
CA TYR A 439 -28.16 7.16 -5.19
C TYR A 439 -28.23 5.70 -5.63
N ARG A 440 -27.45 5.31 -6.67
CA ARG A 440 -27.55 4.00 -7.32
C ARG A 440 -26.64 2.92 -6.74
N PHE A 441 -25.55 3.29 -6.08
CA PHE A 441 -24.53 2.35 -5.66
C PHE A 441 -24.09 2.61 -4.24
N ASP A 442 -23.71 1.54 -3.56
CA ASP A 442 -22.82 1.61 -2.42
C ASP A 442 -21.40 1.29 -2.85
N PHE A 443 -20.41 1.93 -2.22
CA PHE A 443 -19.03 1.67 -2.54
C PHE A 443 -18.11 1.69 -1.33
N THR A 444 -17.06 0.86 -1.40
CA THR A 444 -16.04 0.76 -0.36
C THR A 444 -14.65 0.78 -0.96
N ARG A 445 -13.67 1.22 -0.18
CA ARG A 445 -12.28 1.23 -0.60
C ARG A 445 -11.76 -0.19 -0.76
N SER A 446 -11.03 -0.46 -1.84
CA SER A 446 -10.34 -1.74 -2.03
C SER A 446 -9.33 -2.01 -0.92
N THR A 447 -9.30 -3.25 -0.43
CA THR A 447 -8.25 -3.73 0.50
C THR A 447 -6.87 -3.80 -0.16
N LYS A 448 -6.79 -3.78 -1.50
CA LYS A 448 -5.52 -3.65 -2.25
C LYS A 448 -4.90 -2.25 -2.09
N ASP A 449 -5.72 -1.23 -1.84
CA ASP A 449 -5.32 0.19 -1.81
C ASP A 449 -5.36 0.82 -0.42
N GLN A 450 -5.69 0.07 0.63
CA GLN A 450 -5.49 0.53 2.00
C GLN A 450 -4.01 0.73 2.35
N LYS A 451 -3.08 0.41 1.44
CA LYS A 451 -1.64 0.25 1.67
C LYS A 451 -0.76 1.01 0.65
N SER A 452 -1.36 1.95 -0.07
CA SER A 452 -0.77 2.66 -1.19
C SER A 452 -1.01 4.16 -1.01
N PHE A 453 -0.52 4.67 0.11
CA PHE A 453 -0.90 5.94 0.65
C PHE A 453 0.36 6.80 0.79
N GLY A 454 0.53 7.72 -0.16
CA GLY A 454 1.73 8.53 -0.22
C GLY A 454 2.84 7.78 -0.94
N GLY A 455 2.87 7.90 -2.27
CA GLY A 455 4.17 7.83 -2.97
C GLY A 455 5.20 8.65 -2.19
N SER A 456 6.48 8.27 -2.26
CA SER A 456 7.63 8.64 -1.40
C SER A 456 7.78 10.09 -0.87
N THR A 457 6.87 11.01 -1.19
CA THR A 457 6.86 12.43 -0.88
C THR A 457 5.59 13.01 -0.22
N GLY A 458 4.46 12.28 -0.08
CA GLY A 458 3.15 12.83 0.37
C GLY A 458 2.58 12.27 1.70
N ASN A 459 1.46 12.84 2.20
CA ASN A 459 0.74 12.33 3.38
C ASN A 459 -0.05 11.06 3.02
N VAL A 460 0.09 10.02 3.84
CA VAL A 460 -0.60 8.75 3.65
C VAL A 460 -2.11 8.94 3.50
N ASN A 461 -2.78 9.78 4.28
CA ASN A 461 -4.24 9.87 4.25
C ASN A 461 -4.81 10.78 3.14
N GLU A 462 -4.00 11.20 2.17
CA GLU A 462 -4.35 12.19 1.15
C GLU A 462 -4.41 11.57 -0.26
N PHE A 463 -5.35 12.02 -1.11
CA PHE A 463 -5.42 11.63 -2.50
C PHE A 463 -4.18 12.19 -3.23
N GLN A 464 -3.36 11.29 -3.78
CA GLN A 464 -2.07 11.68 -4.34
C GLN A 464 -2.21 12.35 -5.70
N MET A 465 -1.51 13.47 -5.86
CA MET A 465 -1.47 14.26 -7.08
C MET A 465 -0.03 14.57 -7.48
N TRP A 466 0.27 14.57 -8.78
CA TRP A 466 1.56 15.00 -9.31
C TRP A 466 1.39 16.30 -10.10
N ASP A 467 2.02 17.38 -9.62
CA ASP A 467 1.89 18.72 -10.19
C ASP A 467 2.63 18.85 -11.53
N HIS A 468 1.86 18.73 -12.62
CA HIS A 468 2.31 18.90 -13.99
C HIS A 468 1.41 19.89 -14.73
N VAL A 469 1.37 21.17 -14.32
CA VAL A 469 0.45 22.23 -14.84
C VAL A 469 -0.99 22.01 -14.38
N THR A 470 -1.53 20.82 -14.63
CA THR A 470 -2.64 20.21 -13.91
C THR A 470 -2.11 19.02 -13.12
N SER A 471 -2.84 18.61 -12.08
CA SER A 471 -2.49 17.45 -11.27
C SER A 471 -2.74 16.16 -12.04
N ALA A 472 -1.69 15.39 -12.33
CA ALA A 472 -1.84 14.03 -12.82
C ALA A 472 -2.24 13.10 -11.66
N LYS A 473 -3.11 12.14 -11.97
CA LYS A 473 -3.62 11.12 -11.03
C LYS A 473 -2.86 9.83 -11.29
N LYS A 474 -1.54 9.86 -11.13
CA LYS A 474 -0.76 8.67 -11.41
C LYS A 474 -1.04 7.66 -10.31
N ALA A 475 -1.37 6.45 -10.70
CA ALA A 475 -0.88 5.36 -9.90
C ALA A 475 0.65 5.41 -10.00
N GLU A 476 1.37 5.73 -8.91
CA GLU A 476 2.83 5.74 -8.98
C GLU A 476 3.27 4.30 -9.22
N PHE A 477 3.58 3.95 -10.47
CA PHE A 477 4.02 2.62 -10.91
C PHE A 477 2.99 1.49 -10.77
N GLU A 478 1.83 1.61 -11.41
CA GLU A 478 1.05 0.40 -11.75
C GLU A 478 1.93 -0.53 -12.61
N PHE A 479 2.18 -1.74 -12.10
CA PHE A 479 2.84 -2.76 -12.88
C PHE A 479 1.90 -3.22 -14.00
N LEU A 480 2.46 -3.50 -15.17
CA LEU A 480 1.67 -4.09 -16.25
C LEU A 480 1.14 -5.45 -15.82
N THR A 481 -0.05 -5.77 -16.31
CA THR A 481 -0.75 -7.04 -16.17
C THR A 481 -0.96 -7.67 -17.55
N PRO A 482 -1.29 -8.97 -17.64
CA PRO A 482 -1.48 -9.65 -18.93
C PRO A 482 -2.55 -9.02 -19.85
N ASN A 483 -3.47 -8.24 -19.28
CA ASN A 483 -4.53 -7.58 -20.05
C ASN A 483 -4.09 -6.23 -20.65
N ASP A 484 -2.91 -5.73 -20.29
CA ASP A 484 -2.39 -4.46 -20.79
C ASP A 484 -1.80 -4.58 -22.18
N ILE A 485 -2.07 -3.58 -23.03
CA ILE A 485 -1.57 -3.53 -24.42
C ILE A 485 -0.03 -3.53 -24.47
N CYS A 486 0.62 -3.06 -23.41
CA CYS A 486 2.07 -3.01 -23.30
C CYS A 486 2.70 -4.26 -22.66
N TRP A 487 1.89 -5.28 -22.29
CA TRP A 487 2.41 -6.55 -21.79
C TRP A 487 3.35 -7.20 -22.83
N PRO A 488 4.51 -7.76 -22.42
CA PRO A 488 5.44 -8.32 -23.39
C PRO A 488 4.80 -9.43 -24.22
N SER A 489 5.10 -9.40 -25.52
CA SER A 489 4.64 -10.40 -26.47
C SER A 489 5.30 -11.76 -26.21
N ASP A 490 4.71 -12.85 -26.72
CA ASP A 490 5.28 -14.21 -26.65
C ASP A 490 6.72 -14.27 -27.19
N LYS A 491 7.05 -13.44 -28.18
CA LYS A 491 8.40 -13.32 -28.74
C LYS A 491 9.37 -12.68 -27.75
N GLU A 492 8.94 -11.69 -26.98
CA GLU A 492 9.75 -11.05 -25.94
C GLU A 492 9.95 -11.99 -24.75
N TRP A 493 8.90 -12.69 -24.32
CA TRP A 493 9.01 -13.77 -23.35
C TRP A 493 9.93 -14.90 -23.83
N GLY A 494 9.85 -15.30 -25.10
CA GLY A 494 10.74 -16.31 -25.69
C GLY A 494 12.21 -15.89 -25.74
N ARG A 495 12.49 -14.61 -26.02
CA ARG A 495 13.86 -14.05 -25.94
C ARG A 495 14.38 -14.02 -24.52
N PHE A 496 13.53 -13.62 -23.56
CA PHE A 496 13.88 -13.68 -22.14
C PHE A 496 14.14 -15.11 -21.70
N ASN A 497 13.26 -16.06 -22.05
CA ASN A 497 13.46 -17.47 -21.75
C ASN A 497 14.79 -18.01 -22.28
N SER A 498 15.16 -17.63 -23.52
CA SER A 498 16.46 -18.00 -24.10
C SER A 498 17.64 -17.42 -23.33
N SER A 499 17.52 -16.20 -22.77
CA SER A 499 18.59 -15.56 -22.00
C SER A 499 18.81 -16.22 -20.63
N ILE A 500 17.82 -16.93 -20.10
CA ILE A 500 17.88 -17.72 -18.85
C ILE A 500 17.91 -19.23 -19.12
N ALA A 501 18.49 -19.64 -20.25
CA ALA A 501 18.71 -21.06 -20.60
C ALA A 501 17.44 -21.93 -20.59
N GLY A 502 16.28 -21.38 -20.97
CA GLY A 502 15.02 -22.13 -21.04
C GLY A 502 14.28 -22.27 -19.71
N ASN A 503 14.71 -21.57 -18.65
CA ASN A 503 14.17 -21.72 -17.30
C ASN A 503 12.91 -20.86 -17.00
N LEU A 504 12.20 -20.36 -18.02
CA LEU A 504 10.91 -19.70 -17.84
C LEU A 504 9.76 -20.71 -17.84
N ILE A 505 8.92 -20.65 -16.82
CA ILE A 505 7.72 -21.48 -16.65
C ILE A 505 6.51 -20.58 -16.77
N GLN A 506 5.59 -20.90 -17.69
CA GLN A 506 4.23 -20.37 -17.61
C GLN A 506 3.48 -21.14 -16.53
N THR A 507 3.00 -20.44 -15.51
CA THR A 507 2.49 -21.09 -14.30
C THR A 507 1.11 -21.70 -14.54
N ALA A 508 0.84 -22.81 -13.85
CA ALA A 508 -0.50 -23.41 -13.78
C ALA A 508 -0.82 -23.77 -12.32
N PRO A 509 -2.08 -23.66 -11.88
CA PRO A 509 -2.44 -23.99 -10.50
C PRO A 509 -2.12 -25.46 -10.19
N PRO A 510 -1.59 -25.78 -8.99
CA PRO A 510 -1.23 -27.16 -8.66
C PRO A 510 -2.43 -28.12 -8.70
N ALA A 511 -3.62 -27.65 -8.35
CA ALA A 511 -4.86 -28.44 -8.39
C ALA A 511 -5.51 -28.52 -9.78
N ALA A 512 -4.99 -27.87 -10.82
CA ALA A 512 -5.60 -27.87 -12.16
C ALA A 512 -5.94 -29.28 -12.71
N PRO A 513 -5.12 -30.34 -12.49
CA PRO A 513 -5.46 -31.69 -12.91
C PRO A 513 -6.74 -32.26 -12.31
N CYS A 514 -7.19 -31.76 -11.16
CA CYS A 514 -8.41 -32.18 -10.49
C CYS A 514 -9.68 -31.58 -11.07
N TYR A 515 -9.59 -30.60 -11.97
CA TYR A 515 -10.73 -29.87 -12.51
C TYR A 515 -11.16 -30.41 -13.88
N ALA A 516 -12.44 -30.27 -14.21
CA ALA A 516 -12.96 -30.61 -15.53
C ALA A 516 -12.40 -29.68 -16.61
N GLY A 517 -11.92 -30.24 -17.72
CA GLY A 517 -11.34 -29.47 -18.82
C GLY A 517 -10.22 -30.23 -19.54
N PRO A 518 -9.51 -29.57 -20.47
CA PRO A 518 -8.42 -30.19 -21.25
C PRO A 518 -7.22 -30.61 -20.40
N ASN A 519 -7.07 -30.05 -19.19
CA ASN A 519 -5.97 -30.37 -18.27
C ASN A 519 -6.35 -31.44 -17.23
N ARG A 520 -7.54 -32.05 -17.31
CA ARG A 520 -7.98 -33.06 -16.34
C ARG A 520 -7.11 -34.31 -16.44
N ASP A 521 -6.52 -34.71 -15.32
CA ASP A 521 -5.74 -35.94 -15.19
C ASP A 521 -5.96 -36.55 -13.80
N ALA A 522 -6.55 -37.75 -13.78
CA ALA A 522 -6.91 -38.41 -12.53
C ALA A 522 -5.70 -38.85 -11.70
N ALA A 523 -4.63 -39.33 -12.34
CA ALA A 523 -3.43 -39.78 -11.64
C ALA A 523 -2.65 -38.59 -11.08
N ALA A 524 -2.54 -37.51 -11.86
CA ALA A 524 -1.93 -36.27 -11.37
C ALA A 524 -2.76 -35.64 -10.25
N CYS A 525 -4.10 -35.67 -10.34
CA CYS A 525 -4.97 -35.19 -9.27
C CYS A 525 -4.79 -35.99 -7.97
N GLU A 526 -4.66 -37.31 -8.06
CA GLU A 526 -4.41 -38.16 -6.90
C GLU A 526 -3.07 -37.79 -6.23
N ALA A 527 -2.00 -37.62 -7.02
CA ALA A 527 -0.70 -37.19 -6.50
C ALA A 527 -0.76 -35.81 -5.82
N VAL A 528 -1.48 -34.85 -6.41
CA VAL A 528 -1.70 -33.52 -5.82
C VAL A 528 -2.46 -33.64 -4.50
N THR A 529 -3.52 -34.45 -4.47
CA THR A 529 -4.35 -34.63 -3.26
C THR A 529 -3.54 -35.25 -2.12
N GLN A 530 -2.71 -36.25 -2.41
CA GLN A 530 -1.83 -36.88 -1.42
C GLN A 530 -0.75 -35.92 -0.90
N GLY A 531 -0.20 -35.06 -1.77
CA GLY A 531 0.87 -34.13 -1.41
C GLY A 531 0.40 -32.82 -0.77
N TRP A 532 -0.85 -32.40 -0.99
CA TRP A 532 -1.33 -31.04 -0.70
C TRP A 532 -1.04 -30.53 0.71
N SER A 533 -1.15 -31.40 1.70
CA SER A 533 -0.97 -31.09 3.12
C SER A 533 0.49 -31.08 3.58
N THR A 534 1.45 -31.19 2.66
CA THR A 534 2.89 -31.24 2.96
C THR A 534 3.64 -30.04 2.40
N ALA A 535 4.50 -29.44 3.24
CA ALA A 535 5.28 -28.26 2.83
C ALA A 535 6.26 -28.56 1.68
N THR A 536 6.80 -29.79 1.65
CA THR A 536 7.69 -30.24 0.57
C THR A 536 6.99 -30.23 -0.78
N PHE A 537 5.74 -30.70 -0.84
CA PHE A 537 4.96 -30.67 -2.06
C PHE A 537 4.67 -29.22 -2.49
N GLN A 538 4.17 -28.37 -1.60
CA GLN A 538 3.86 -26.97 -1.94
C GLN A 538 5.10 -26.21 -2.43
N ALA A 539 6.25 -26.40 -1.79
CA ALA A 539 7.51 -25.81 -2.21
C ALA A 539 7.97 -26.28 -3.60
N SER A 540 7.69 -27.54 -3.96
CA SER A 540 8.02 -28.12 -5.27
C SER A 540 7.21 -27.55 -6.44
N GLN A 541 6.10 -26.87 -6.16
CA GLN A 541 5.26 -26.27 -7.19
C GLN A 541 5.62 -24.80 -7.42
N PRO A 542 5.71 -24.31 -8.67
CA PRO A 542 6.02 -22.91 -8.97
C PRO A 542 5.10 -21.91 -8.26
N ILE A 543 3.82 -22.27 -8.14
CA ILE A 543 2.78 -21.47 -7.46
C ILE A 543 2.00 -22.31 -6.42
N GLY A 544 2.70 -23.22 -5.72
CA GLY A 544 2.19 -23.87 -4.50
C GLY A 544 2.56 -23.08 -3.25
N TYR A 545 1.64 -23.02 -2.28
CA TYR A 545 1.78 -22.23 -1.06
C TYR A 545 1.26 -23.03 0.11
N ASP A 546 1.95 -22.94 1.24
CA ASP A 546 1.54 -23.64 2.47
C ASP A 546 0.26 -23.04 3.05
N TYR A 547 0.05 -21.74 2.82
CA TYR A 547 -1.12 -20.99 3.31
C TYR A 547 -1.78 -20.22 2.14
N PRO A 548 -2.51 -20.91 1.24
CA PRO A 548 -2.99 -20.34 -0.02
C PRO A 548 -4.26 -19.49 0.17
N LEU A 549 -4.11 -18.26 0.69
CA LEU A 549 -5.22 -17.31 0.88
C LEU A 549 -5.68 -16.74 -0.47
N ASN A 550 -7.00 -16.62 -0.63
CA ASN A 550 -7.67 -16.19 -1.86
C ASN A 550 -7.30 -17.08 -3.06
N SER A 551 -7.15 -18.39 -2.84
CA SER A 551 -6.91 -19.36 -3.91
C SER A 551 -8.13 -19.49 -4.83
N SER A 552 -7.92 -19.30 -6.13
CA SER A 552 -8.93 -19.49 -7.18
C SER A 552 -8.97 -20.92 -7.74
N CYS A 553 -8.19 -21.83 -7.15
CA CYS A 553 -8.17 -23.25 -7.54
C CYS A 553 -7.84 -24.17 -6.34
N PRO A 554 -8.71 -24.23 -5.31
CA PRO A 554 -8.54 -25.11 -4.14
C PRO A 554 -8.91 -26.57 -4.44
N LEU A 555 -8.46 -27.53 -3.62
CA LEU A 555 -8.93 -28.92 -3.72
C LEU A 555 -10.42 -29.07 -3.36
N ALA A 556 -11.06 -30.10 -3.92
CA ALA A 556 -12.47 -30.42 -3.68
C ALA A 556 -12.84 -30.55 -2.19
N GLN A 557 -11.93 -31.02 -1.35
CA GLN A 557 -12.15 -31.12 0.10
C GLN A 557 -12.44 -29.77 0.80
N PHE A 558 -12.08 -28.64 0.17
CA PHE A 558 -12.35 -27.30 0.68
C PHE A 558 -13.57 -26.63 0.03
N THR A 559 -14.16 -27.23 -1.01
CA THR A 559 -15.33 -26.63 -1.68
C THR A 559 -16.47 -27.62 -1.75
N ALA A 560 -17.67 -27.22 -1.34
CA ALA A 560 -18.84 -28.11 -1.32
C ALA A 560 -19.23 -28.67 -2.71
N ASN A 561 -18.65 -28.15 -3.80
CA ASN A 561 -18.98 -28.49 -5.19
C ASN A 561 -17.81 -28.25 -6.19
N ALA A 562 -16.63 -28.85 -6.04
CA ALA A 562 -15.66 -28.84 -7.16
C ALA A 562 -16.07 -29.88 -8.21
N PRO A 563 -16.94 -29.49 -9.17
CA PRO A 563 -16.45 -29.30 -10.52
C PRO A 563 -17.22 -28.21 -11.30
N SER A 564 -16.69 -26.98 -11.32
CA SER A 564 -16.93 -26.03 -12.41
C SER A 564 -15.59 -25.73 -13.10
N ALA A 565 -15.60 -25.34 -14.36
CA ALA A 565 -14.41 -25.14 -15.19
C ALA A 565 -13.50 -23.95 -14.77
N ASN A 566 -13.70 -23.37 -13.59
CA ASN A 566 -13.12 -22.09 -13.17
C ASN A 566 -11.84 -22.23 -12.29
N CYS A 567 -10.98 -23.21 -12.56
CA CYS A 567 -9.63 -23.23 -11.96
C CYS A 567 -8.74 -22.23 -12.70
N THR A 568 -8.35 -21.15 -12.02
CA THR A 568 -7.45 -20.12 -12.56
C THR A 568 -6.26 -19.88 -11.65
N ILE A 569 -5.24 -19.18 -12.15
CA ILE A 569 -4.05 -18.81 -11.36
C ILE A 569 -4.35 -17.82 -10.22
N GLY A 570 -5.52 -17.16 -10.25
CA GLY A 570 -5.94 -16.20 -9.23
C GLY A 570 -4.89 -15.10 -9.02
N ASN A 571 -4.52 -14.87 -7.76
CA ASN A 571 -3.50 -13.89 -7.40
C ASN A 571 -2.06 -14.37 -7.58
N SER A 572 -1.82 -15.52 -8.22
CA SER A 572 -0.47 -16.06 -8.41
C SER A 572 0.28 -15.35 -9.55
N PRO A 573 1.63 -15.40 -9.54
CA PRO A 573 2.45 -14.98 -10.68
C PRO A 573 2.06 -15.69 -11.96
N VAL A 574 2.15 -15.00 -13.10
CA VAL A 574 1.79 -15.54 -14.44
C VAL A 574 2.93 -16.39 -15.00
N PHE A 575 4.15 -15.94 -14.73
CA PHE A 575 5.38 -16.64 -15.09
C PHE A 575 6.25 -16.84 -13.84
N ALA A 576 7.03 -17.91 -13.84
CA ALA A 576 8.05 -18.17 -12.85
C ALA A 576 9.39 -18.49 -13.52
N VAL A 577 10.47 -17.88 -13.03
CA VAL A 577 11.83 -18.25 -13.38
C VAL A 577 12.27 -19.36 -12.45
N ASN A 578 12.55 -20.53 -13.01
CA ASN A 578 13.17 -21.64 -12.30
C ASN A 578 14.66 -21.32 -12.08
N VAL A 579 15.00 -20.76 -10.92
CA VAL A 579 16.35 -20.28 -10.67
C VAL A 579 17.26 -21.47 -10.37
N THR A 580 18.34 -21.60 -11.15
CA THR A 580 19.44 -22.54 -10.90
C THR A 580 20.80 -21.83 -10.88
N ASP A 581 20.83 -20.54 -11.23
CA ASP A 581 22.00 -19.67 -11.23
C ASP A 581 21.62 -18.22 -10.86
N GLU A 582 22.52 -17.48 -10.21
CA GLU A 582 22.29 -16.09 -9.81
C GLU A 582 22.10 -15.16 -11.03
N GLU A 583 22.65 -15.53 -12.19
CA GLU A 583 22.45 -14.79 -13.43
C GLU A 583 20.97 -14.81 -13.89
N HIS A 584 20.22 -15.87 -13.61
CA HIS A 584 18.78 -15.92 -13.91
C HIS A 584 18.02 -14.85 -13.15
N ILE A 585 18.38 -14.64 -11.88
CA ILE A 585 17.79 -13.62 -11.00
C ILE A 585 18.07 -12.23 -11.57
N SER A 586 19.33 -11.98 -11.92
CA SER A 586 19.79 -10.70 -12.46
C SER A 586 19.05 -10.33 -13.74
N LYS A 587 18.93 -11.28 -14.68
CA LYS A 587 18.18 -11.12 -15.94
C LYS A 587 16.68 -10.96 -15.71
N ALA A 588 16.09 -11.65 -14.73
CA ALA A 588 14.68 -11.51 -14.40
C ALA A 588 14.36 -10.11 -13.86
N VAL A 589 15.20 -9.58 -12.97
CA VAL A 589 15.10 -8.21 -12.45
C VAL A 589 15.23 -7.18 -13.57
N GLU A 590 16.22 -7.32 -14.46
CA GLU A 590 16.39 -6.43 -15.60
C GLU A 590 15.18 -6.46 -16.55
N PHE A 591 14.71 -7.66 -16.89
CA PHE A 591 13.54 -7.84 -17.75
C PHE A 591 12.28 -7.23 -17.13
N ALA A 592 12.02 -7.48 -15.84
CA ALA A 592 10.87 -6.95 -15.15
C ALA A 592 10.90 -5.41 -15.07
N LYS A 593 12.06 -4.82 -14.77
CA LYS A 593 12.24 -3.35 -14.77
C LYS A 593 11.98 -2.74 -16.13
N LYS A 594 12.58 -3.33 -17.18
CA LYS A 594 12.45 -2.84 -18.55
C LYS A 594 11.00 -2.84 -19.03
N ASN A 595 10.22 -3.83 -18.60
CA ASN A 595 8.84 -4.02 -19.03
C ASN A 595 7.82 -3.61 -17.96
N ASN A 596 8.24 -2.97 -16.87
CA ASN A 596 7.37 -2.56 -15.76
C ASN A 596 6.48 -3.70 -15.22
N ILE A 597 7.06 -4.89 -15.04
CA ILE A 597 6.36 -6.08 -14.51
C ILE A 597 6.66 -6.22 -13.03
N ARG A 598 5.65 -6.62 -12.24
CA ARG A 598 5.82 -6.92 -10.82
C ARG A 598 6.76 -8.11 -10.63
N VAL A 599 7.74 -7.99 -9.73
CA VAL A 599 8.56 -9.13 -9.30
C VAL A 599 8.00 -9.69 -8.00
N VAL A 600 7.91 -11.02 -7.92
CA VAL A 600 7.62 -11.77 -6.69
C VAL A 600 8.81 -12.69 -6.41
N ILE A 601 9.17 -12.87 -5.14
CA ILE A 601 10.25 -13.78 -4.74
C ILE A 601 9.64 -14.92 -3.93
N LYS A 602 9.86 -16.15 -4.37
CA LYS A 602 9.36 -17.35 -3.71
C LYS A 602 10.48 -18.36 -3.50
N SER A 603 10.74 -18.71 -2.24
CA SER A 603 11.53 -19.89 -1.88
C SER A 603 10.59 -21.08 -1.75
N THR A 604 10.04 -21.31 -0.55
CA THR A 604 9.18 -22.47 -0.25
C THR A 604 7.68 -22.19 -0.39
N GLY A 605 7.24 -20.93 -0.33
CA GLY A 605 5.80 -20.60 -0.29
C GLY A 605 5.16 -20.69 1.11
N HIS A 606 5.98 -20.72 2.16
CA HIS A 606 5.56 -20.85 3.57
C HIS A 606 4.98 -19.57 4.21
N ASP A 607 4.68 -18.55 3.40
CA ASP A 607 4.39 -17.20 3.89
C ASP A 607 2.91 -17.01 4.21
N PHE A 608 2.58 -16.67 5.47
CA PHE A 608 1.21 -16.40 5.91
C PHE A 608 0.63 -15.11 5.30
N LEU A 609 1.48 -14.09 5.10
CA LEU A 609 1.08 -12.72 4.72
C LEU A 609 0.97 -12.51 3.19
N GLN A 610 1.08 -13.57 2.40
CA GLN A 610 0.98 -13.53 0.94
C GLN A 610 2.09 -12.67 0.26
N ARG A 611 3.25 -12.52 0.92
CA ARG A 611 4.43 -11.77 0.43
C ARG A 611 5.14 -12.44 -0.73
N SER A 612 4.97 -13.76 -0.88
CA SER A 612 5.57 -14.57 -1.96
C SER A 612 4.60 -14.86 -3.11
N THR A 613 3.52 -14.09 -3.24
CA THR A 613 2.53 -14.18 -4.34
C THR A 613 2.18 -12.78 -4.88
N GLY A 614 1.49 -12.71 -6.02
CA GLY A 614 1.09 -11.45 -6.65
C GLY A 614 0.59 -11.62 -8.08
N TYR A 615 -0.60 -11.10 -8.37
CA TYR A 615 -1.18 -11.13 -9.71
C TYR A 615 -0.34 -10.34 -10.72
N GLY A 616 -0.34 -10.78 -11.98
CA GLY A 616 0.32 -10.09 -13.09
C GLY A 616 1.84 -10.02 -12.97
N SER A 617 2.44 -10.90 -12.17
CA SER A 617 3.86 -10.83 -11.81
C SER A 617 4.73 -11.91 -12.45
N LEU A 618 6.04 -11.68 -12.42
CA LEU A 618 7.10 -12.64 -12.68
C LEU A 618 7.70 -13.11 -11.35
N SER A 619 7.55 -14.40 -11.05
CA SER A 619 8.15 -15.02 -9.86
C SER A 619 9.61 -15.36 -10.09
N ILE A 620 10.47 -15.01 -9.14
CA ILE A 620 11.81 -15.55 -8.96
C ILE A 620 11.67 -16.73 -8.01
N TRP A 621 11.59 -17.93 -8.58
CA TRP A 621 11.34 -19.16 -7.82
C TRP A 621 12.67 -19.86 -7.50
N LEU A 622 13.05 -19.82 -6.23
CA LEU A 622 14.36 -20.22 -5.75
C LEU A 622 14.48 -21.70 -5.36
N GLN A 623 13.38 -22.47 -5.36
CA GLN A 623 13.36 -23.84 -4.83
C GLN A 623 14.49 -24.74 -5.38
N ASN A 624 14.84 -24.57 -6.66
CA ASN A 624 15.88 -25.36 -7.35
C ASN A 624 17.27 -24.69 -7.34
N TYR A 625 17.40 -23.50 -6.76
CA TYR A 625 18.70 -22.88 -6.52
C TYR A 625 19.30 -23.49 -5.26
N ARG A 626 19.95 -24.64 -5.43
CA ARG A 626 20.50 -25.50 -4.35
C ARG A 626 21.92 -25.92 -4.70
N LYS A 627 22.91 -25.07 -4.39
CA LYS A 627 24.34 -25.28 -4.70
C LYS A 627 25.13 -25.95 -3.57
N GLY A 628 24.47 -26.38 -2.50
CA GLY A 628 25.06 -27.06 -1.35
C GLY A 628 25.03 -26.24 -0.07
N PHE A 629 25.20 -26.93 1.06
CA PHE A 629 25.44 -26.35 2.38
C PHE A 629 26.65 -27.02 3.02
N ASN A 630 27.58 -26.22 3.56
CA ASN A 630 28.88 -26.70 4.04
C ASN A 630 29.12 -26.24 5.48
N PHE A 631 29.51 -27.18 6.35
CA PHE A 631 29.89 -26.92 7.73
C PHE A 631 31.39 -26.65 7.83
N HIS A 632 31.76 -25.73 8.71
CA HIS A 632 33.14 -25.28 8.92
C HIS A 632 33.47 -25.34 10.41
N ASP A 633 34.50 -26.11 10.78
CA ASP A 633 34.90 -26.30 12.18
C ASP A 633 35.62 -25.07 12.75
N ASP A 634 36.45 -24.43 11.92
CA ASP A 634 37.16 -23.19 12.22
C ASP A 634 36.83 -22.14 11.15
N PHE A 635 35.71 -21.43 11.33
CA PHE A 635 35.21 -20.51 10.32
C PHE A 635 35.95 -19.16 10.37
N GLN A 636 36.99 -19.04 9.55
CA GLN A 636 37.82 -17.86 9.41
C GLN A 636 37.39 -16.92 8.26
N VAL A 637 36.24 -17.14 7.61
CA VAL A 637 35.89 -16.46 6.35
C VAL A 637 35.72 -14.94 6.46
N VAL A 638 35.72 -14.38 7.68
CA VAL A 638 35.85 -12.93 7.85
C VAL A 638 37.27 -12.52 8.26
N ASN A 639 38.28 -13.18 7.68
CA ASN A 639 39.71 -12.90 7.89
C ASN A 639 40.09 -11.41 7.73
N ASP A 640 39.30 -10.61 6.99
CA ASP A 640 39.53 -9.18 6.79
C ASP A 640 38.46 -8.26 7.41
N CYS A 641 37.52 -8.79 8.21
CA CYS A 641 36.51 -7.96 8.87
C CYS A 641 36.79 -7.82 10.38
N PRO A 642 37.42 -6.73 10.84
CA PRO A 642 37.71 -6.51 12.25
C PRO A 642 36.46 -6.24 13.11
N LYS A 643 35.25 -6.31 12.54
CA LYS A 643 33.97 -6.03 13.22
C LYS A 643 33.20 -7.30 13.61
N THR A 644 33.79 -8.48 13.47
CA THR A 644 33.19 -9.73 13.95
C THR A 644 34.14 -10.48 14.87
N ASP A 645 33.66 -10.78 16.06
CA ASP A 645 34.40 -11.48 17.09
C ASP A 645 34.06 -12.99 17.13
N TRP A 646 33.28 -13.49 16.15
CA TRP A 646 32.92 -14.91 16.11
C TRP A 646 34.12 -15.78 15.72
N LYS A 647 34.48 -16.71 16.60
CA LYS A 647 35.57 -17.69 16.42
C LYS A 647 35.10 -19.15 16.47
N GLY A 648 33.78 -19.37 16.49
CA GLY A 648 33.21 -20.72 16.51
C GLY A 648 32.99 -21.30 15.12
N SER A 649 32.42 -22.50 15.09
CA SER A 649 32.01 -23.17 13.85
C SER A 649 30.88 -22.41 13.12
N ALA A 650 30.73 -22.66 11.82
CA ALA A 650 29.68 -22.05 11.01
C ALA A 650 29.12 -22.99 9.94
N LEU A 651 28.00 -22.59 9.35
CA LEU A 651 27.34 -23.25 8.23
C LEU A 651 27.10 -22.24 7.11
N THR A 652 27.68 -22.48 5.94
CA THR A 652 27.37 -21.73 4.72
C THR A 652 26.29 -22.45 3.94
N ILE A 653 25.14 -21.82 3.75
CA ILE A 653 23.98 -22.35 3.02
C ILE A 653 23.90 -21.61 1.67
N THR A 654 24.22 -22.27 0.57
CA THR A 654 24.17 -21.69 -0.78
C THR A 654 22.92 -22.20 -1.51
N GLY A 655 21.78 -21.59 -1.19
CA GLY A 655 20.52 -21.94 -1.83
C GLY A 655 19.29 -21.76 -0.96
N ALA A 656 18.14 -22.09 -1.53
CA ALA A 656 16.85 -22.15 -0.84
C ALA A 656 16.61 -23.53 -0.22
N TYR A 657 17.43 -23.90 0.76
CA TYR A 657 17.26 -25.10 1.57
C TYR A 657 16.25 -24.85 2.69
N SER A 658 15.36 -25.80 2.91
CA SER A 658 14.49 -25.82 4.08
C SER A 658 15.25 -26.37 5.29
N TRP A 659 14.75 -26.12 6.49
CA TRP A 659 15.33 -26.69 7.71
C TRP A 659 15.31 -28.23 7.72
N SER A 660 14.32 -28.85 7.05
CA SER A 660 14.27 -30.30 6.80
C SER A 660 15.49 -30.85 6.04
N ASP A 661 16.11 -30.04 5.18
CA ASP A 661 17.30 -30.43 4.42
C ASP A 661 18.58 -30.40 5.28
N ILE A 662 18.66 -29.45 6.23
CA ILE A 662 19.89 -29.12 6.97
C ILE A 662 20.02 -29.90 8.27
N TYR A 663 18.92 -30.06 9.01
CA TYR A 663 18.95 -30.63 10.36
C TYR A 663 19.55 -32.04 10.45
N PRO A 664 19.25 -33.00 9.54
CA PRO A 664 19.84 -34.34 9.63
C PRO A 664 21.37 -34.31 9.69
N THR A 665 22.01 -33.56 8.78
CA THR A 665 23.48 -33.42 8.76
C THR A 665 24.02 -32.65 9.95
N ALA A 666 23.30 -31.63 10.45
CA ALA A 666 23.70 -30.92 11.66
C ALA A 666 23.75 -31.85 12.88
N PHE A 667 22.71 -32.69 13.05
CA PHE A 667 22.60 -33.62 14.17
C PHE A 667 23.64 -34.74 14.10
N GLU A 668 23.89 -35.30 12.91
CA GLU A 668 24.99 -36.26 12.69
C GLU A 668 26.37 -35.69 13.08
N LYS A 669 26.55 -34.38 12.90
CA LYS A 669 27.77 -33.66 13.28
C LYS A 669 27.81 -33.23 14.74
N ASN A 670 26.80 -33.58 15.55
CA ASN A 670 26.65 -33.13 16.93
C ASN A 670 26.64 -31.59 17.06
N LEU A 671 26.01 -30.92 16.09
CA LEU A 671 25.88 -29.47 16.05
C LEU A 671 24.42 -29.03 16.19
N ILE A 672 24.24 -27.92 16.88
CA ILE A 672 23.03 -27.11 16.90
C ILE A 672 23.17 -26.02 15.83
N VAL A 673 22.18 -25.97 14.94
CA VAL A 673 21.94 -24.83 14.05
C VAL A 673 20.62 -24.20 14.51
N VAL A 674 20.63 -22.90 14.80
CA VAL A 674 19.41 -22.19 15.23
C VAL A 674 18.48 -22.05 14.02
N GLY A 675 17.53 -22.97 13.90
CA GLY A 675 16.52 -22.98 12.85
C GLY A 675 15.10 -23.01 13.40
N GLY A 676 14.12 -23.04 12.51
CA GLY A 676 12.70 -23.01 12.86
C GLY A 676 12.23 -24.26 13.63
N ASN A 677 11.20 -24.10 14.45
CA ASN A 677 10.50 -25.23 15.08
C ASN A 677 9.81 -26.13 14.05
N ASN A 678 9.21 -25.52 13.02
CA ASN A 678 8.75 -26.19 11.81
C ASN A 678 9.91 -26.40 10.83
N ARG A 679 9.97 -27.56 10.18
CA ARG A 679 11.08 -27.89 9.25
C ARG A 679 10.89 -27.38 7.82
N GLY A 680 9.66 -27.04 7.43
CA GLY A 680 9.31 -26.57 6.07
C GLY A 680 9.90 -25.23 5.62
N PRO A 681 10.01 -24.18 6.46
CA PRO A 681 10.53 -22.88 6.06
C PRO A 681 11.95 -22.91 5.47
N CYS A 682 12.20 -22.01 4.51
CA CYS A 682 13.52 -21.80 3.91
C CYS A 682 14.50 -21.13 4.89
N ALA A 683 15.66 -21.75 5.11
CA ALA A 683 16.69 -21.30 6.05
C ALA A 683 17.35 -19.96 5.66
N THR A 684 17.38 -19.62 4.36
CA THR A 684 17.91 -18.33 3.86
C THR A 684 16.81 -17.33 3.50
N GLY A 685 15.54 -17.72 3.65
CA GLY A 685 14.37 -16.96 3.19
C GLY A 685 13.79 -16.03 4.26
N GLY A 686 12.47 -15.84 4.20
CA GLY A 686 11.73 -14.96 5.11
C GLY A 686 11.87 -15.33 6.59
N TRP A 687 12.11 -16.62 6.92
CA TRP A 687 12.30 -17.06 8.31
C TRP A 687 13.49 -16.33 8.95
N THR A 688 14.69 -16.41 8.35
CA THR A 688 15.88 -15.71 8.88
C THR A 688 15.75 -14.20 8.69
N GLN A 689 15.27 -13.76 7.52
CA GLN A 689 15.25 -12.34 7.18
C GLN A 689 14.24 -11.52 8.00
N GLY A 690 13.20 -12.15 8.56
CA GLY A 690 12.20 -11.50 9.42
C GLY A 690 12.42 -11.69 10.93
N GLY A 691 13.45 -12.44 11.34
CA GLY A 691 13.74 -12.73 12.75
C GLY A 691 14.07 -14.22 12.96
N GLY A 692 13.05 -15.07 12.97
CA GLY A 692 13.19 -16.52 13.04
C GLY A 692 13.38 -17.05 14.47
N HIS A 693 12.29 -17.50 15.10
CA HIS A 693 12.33 -18.15 16.41
C HIS A 693 12.62 -19.67 16.30
N SER A 694 13.18 -20.23 17.37
CA SER A 694 13.75 -21.58 17.44
C SER A 694 13.53 -22.21 18.83
N PRO A 695 13.53 -23.55 18.98
CA PRO A 695 13.62 -24.22 20.29
C PRO A 695 14.80 -23.78 21.15
N VAL A 696 15.83 -23.21 20.54
CA VAL A 696 17.03 -22.74 21.25
C VAL A 696 17.20 -21.22 21.22
N THR A 697 16.16 -20.45 20.87
CA THR A 697 16.25 -18.99 20.78
C THR A 697 16.74 -18.35 22.08
N ARG A 698 16.28 -18.82 23.24
CA ARG A 698 16.74 -18.32 24.55
C ARG A 698 18.27 -18.36 24.69
N PHE A 699 18.88 -19.42 24.17
CA PHE A 699 20.28 -19.75 24.45
C PHE A 699 21.24 -19.10 23.46
N TYR A 700 20.78 -18.84 22.23
CA TYR A 700 21.65 -18.42 21.14
C TYR A 700 21.14 -17.19 20.37
N GLY A 701 19.97 -16.65 20.68
CA GLY A 701 19.34 -15.55 19.96
C GLY A 701 18.45 -16.03 18.80
N LEU A 702 17.95 -15.08 18.00
CA LEU A 702 17.07 -15.37 16.86
C LEU A 702 17.88 -15.87 15.64
N GLY A 703 17.20 -16.39 14.62
CA GLY A 703 17.80 -16.79 13.35
C GLY A 703 18.59 -15.66 12.69
N ALA A 704 18.03 -14.45 12.67
CA ALA A 704 18.70 -13.23 12.21
C ALA A 704 20.01 -12.95 12.96
N ASP A 705 20.10 -13.27 14.26
CA ASP A 705 21.29 -13.06 15.09
C ASP A 705 22.44 -14.02 14.74
N GLN A 706 22.15 -15.09 13.99
CA GLN A 706 23.14 -16.08 13.59
C GLN A 706 23.91 -15.70 12.33
N VAL A 707 23.38 -14.80 11.51
CA VAL A 707 23.95 -14.50 10.19
C VAL A 707 25.29 -13.78 10.36
N LEU A 708 26.34 -14.33 9.74
CA LEU A 708 27.69 -13.79 9.69
C LEU A 708 27.96 -13.05 8.37
N SER A 709 27.37 -13.51 7.27
CA SER A 709 27.41 -12.87 5.96
C SER A 709 26.31 -13.40 5.05
N ALA A 710 26.00 -12.67 3.97
CA ALA A 710 25.07 -13.09 2.94
C ALA A 710 25.53 -12.67 1.53
N ARG A 711 25.10 -13.41 0.51
CA ARG A 711 25.14 -12.98 -0.90
C ARG A 711 23.75 -12.57 -1.34
N VAL A 712 23.66 -11.42 -2.01
CA VAL A 712 22.39 -10.79 -2.38
C VAL A 712 22.45 -10.28 -3.81
N VAL A 713 21.44 -10.62 -4.62
CA VAL A 713 21.22 -10.01 -5.94
C VAL A 713 20.32 -8.79 -5.78
N LEU A 714 20.81 -7.61 -6.13
CA LEU A 714 20.14 -6.32 -5.94
C LEU A 714 19.13 -6.01 -7.06
N ALA A 715 18.33 -4.96 -6.88
CA ALA A 715 17.42 -4.46 -7.92
C ALA A 715 18.16 -3.86 -9.13
N SER A 716 19.47 -3.60 -8.99
CA SER A 716 20.36 -3.25 -10.11
C SER A 716 20.73 -4.46 -10.98
N GLY A 717 20.53 -5.70 -10.49
CA GLY A 717 21.08 -6.92 -11.06
C GLY A 717 22.49 -7.25 -10.57
N GLU A 718 23.09 -6.41 -9.72
CA GLU A 718 24.42 -6.65 -9.16
C GLU A 718 24.37 -7.68 -8.02
N ILE A 719 25.39 -8.55 -7.95
CA ILE A 719 25.54 -9.54 -6.89
C ILE A 719 26.55 -9.00 -5.88
N VAL A 720 26.10 -8.79 -4.64
CA VAL A 720 26.92 -8.18 -3.58
C VAL A 720 27.03 -9.10 -2.36
N THR A 721 28.09 -8.89 -1.58
CA THR A 721 28.24 -9.48 -0.25
C THR A 721 27.80 -8.49 0.81
N ALA A 722 26.88 -8.91 1.68
CA ALA A 722 26.46 -8.18 2.87
C ALA A 722 27.10 -8.82 4.11
N SER A 723 27.84 -8.02 4.88
CA SER A 723 28.54 -8.42 6.11
C SER A 723 28.76 -7.18 6.99
N PRO A 724 29.26 -7.32 8.24
CA PRO A 724 29.58 -6.15 9.06
C PRO A 724 30.58 -5.15 8.43
N CYS A 725 31.40 -5.60 7.47
CA CYS A 725 32.42 -4.78 6.82
C CYS A 725 32.14 -4.45 5.34
N ASN A 726 31.18 -5.10 4.70
CA ASN A 726 30.81 -4.84 3.31
C ASN A 726 29.30 -4.74 3.17
N ASN A 727 28.79 -3.65 2.60
CA ASN A 727 27.35 -3.34 2.54
C ASN A 727 26.66 -3.54 3.90
N SER A 728 27.25 -2.98 4.98
CA SER A 728 26.82 -3.24 6.37
C SER A 728 25.41 -2.76 6.68
N ASP A 729 24.93 -1.75 5.95
CA ASP A 729 23.55 -1.29 6.00
C ASP A 729 22.58 -2.29 5.36
N LEU A 730 22.91 -2.89 4.22
CA LEU A 730 22.16 -4.01 3.66
C LEU A 730 22.17 -5.22 4.60
N PHE A 731 23.34 -5.51 5.19
CA PHE A 731 23.50 -6.59 6.17
C PHE A 731 22.60 -6.41 7.40
N TYR A 732 22.51 -5.19 7.92
CA TYR A 732 21.55 -4.82 8.96
C TYR A 732 20.11 -5.11 8.50
N ALA A 733 19.71 -4.63 7.33
CA ALA A 733 18.33 -4.75 6.84
C ALA A 733 17.87 -6.19 6.58
N ILE A 734 18.71 -7.05 6.00
CA ILE A 734 18.33 -8.46 5.73
C ILE A 734 18.32 -9.33 7.00
N ARG A 735 18.72 -8.79 8.15
CA ARG A 735 18.68 -9.46 9.46
C ARG A 735 17.56 -8.85 10.29
N GLY A 736 16.32 -9.27 10.05
CA GLY A 736 15.15 -8.83 10.80
C GLY A 736 14.34 -7.71 10.17
N GLY A 737 14.79 -7.08 9.09
CA GLY A 737 14.04 -6.05 8.35
C GLY A 737 13.05 -6.61 7.31
N GLY A 738 12.89 -7.93 7.25
CA GLY A 738 11.95 -8.63 6.37
C GLY A 738 12.54 -9.10 5.04
N GLY A 739 12.07 -10.25 4.56
CA GLY A 739 12.51 -10.82 3.29
C GLY A 739 11.76 -10.25 2.07
N GLY A 740 12.38 -10.36 0.89
CA GLY A 740 11.72 -10.07 -0.38
C GLY A 740 11.66 -8.59 -0.76
N THR A 741 12.38 -7.70 -0.06
CA THR A 741 12.35 -6.25 -0.36
C THR A 741 13.70 -5.60 -0.65
N TYR A 742 14.80 -5.99 -0.01
CA TYR A 742 16.10 -5.33 -0.24
C TYR A 742 16.90 -5.93 -1.41
N GLY A 743 16.59 -7.17 -1.76
CA GLY A 743 17.29 -7.98 -2.75
C GLY A 743 16.93 -9.45 -2.62
N VAL A 744 17.41 -10.26 -3.56
CA VAL A 744 17.23 -11.71 -3.54
C VAL A 744 18.43 -12.36 -2.86
N VAL A 745 18.24 -12.86 -1.64
CA VAL A 745 19.29 -13.57 -0.89
C VAL A 745 19.48 -14.97 -1.48
N THR A 746 20.72 -15.29 -1.85
CA THR A 746 21.10 -16.56 -2.50
C THR A 746 22.00 -17.42 -1.62
N GLN A 747 22.71 -16.80 -0.67
CA GLN A 747 23.55 -17.49 0.29
C GLN A 747 23.51 -16.79 1.64
N MET A 748 23.55 -17.56 2.73
CA MET A 748 23.86 -17.05 4.06
C MET A 748 24.91 -17.94 4.71
N THR A 749 25.81 -17.34 5.49
CA THR A 749 26.60 -18.09 6.47
C THR A 749 26.09 -17.78 7.85
N VAL A 750 25.82 -18.82 8.64
CA VAL A 750 25.28 -18.72 10.00
C VAL A 750 26.20 -19.42 11.02
N LYS A 751 26.13 -18.97 12.28
CA LYS A 751 26.82 -19.62 13.42
C LYS A 751 26.29 -21.04 13.65
N THR A 752 27.16 -21.93 14.13
CA THR A 752 26.77 -23.26 14.65
C THR A 752 27.39 -23.50 16.02
N TYR A 753 26.74 -24.32 16.84
CA TYR A 753 27.11 -24.54 18.23
C TYR A 753 27.24 -26.04 18.53
N PRO A 754 28.13 -26.47 19.45
CA PRO A 754 28.14 -27.85 19.92
C PRO A 754 26.79 -28.25 20.53
N THR A 755 26.40 -29.50 20.32
CA THR A 755 25.21 -30.08 20.96
C THR A 755 25.36 -30.13 22.48
N LYS A 756 24.22 -30.07 23.18
CA LYS A 756 24.11 -30.21 24.63
C LYS A 756 22.88 -31.06 24.96
N ASN A 757 22.86 -31.63 26.16
CA ASN A 757 21.69 -32.32 26.68
C ASN A 757 20.52 -31.33 26.88
N ILE A 758 19.31 -31.86 26.73
CA ILE A 758 18.06 -31.11 26.87
C ILE A 758 17.19 -31.82 27.91
N ASP A 759 16.76 -31.10 28.93
CA ASP A 759 15.73 -31.55 29.84
C ASP A 759 14.41 -30.89 29.48
N ALA A 760 13.39 -31.72 29.26
CA ALA A 760 12.06 -31.32 28.84
C ALA A 760 11.01 -31.73 29.88
N ILE A 761 10.12 -30.79 30.20
CA ILE A 761 8.95 -31.03 31.04
C ILE A 761 7.71 -30.76 30.19
N ASP A 762 7.00 -31.84 29.86
CA ASP A 762 5.76 -31.80 29.10
C ASP A 762 4.58 -31.63 30.06
N VAL A 763 3.82 -30.56 29.85
CA VAL A 763 2.55 -30.30 30.54
C VAL A 763 1.40 -30.50 29.57
N VAL A 764 0.36 -31.21 30.01
CA VAL A 764 -0.92 -31.33 29.30
C VAL A 764 -2.05 -31.07 30.28
N ILE A 765 -2.93 -30.14 29.95
CA ILE A 765 -4.15 -29.83 30.70
C ILE A 765 -5.31 -29.93 29.70
N GLY A 766 -6.37 -30.69 29.99
CA GLY A 766 -7.48 -30.80 29.05
C GLY A 766 -8.78 -31.28 29.66
N THR A 767 -9.88 -30.96 28.98
CA THR A 767 -11.22 -31.43 29.35
C THR A 767 -12.08 -31.66 28.10
N ALA A 768 -12.97 -32.65 28.19
CA ALA A 768 -14.04 -32.86 27.21
C ALA A 768 -15.29 -32.03 27.52
N SER A 769 -15.37 -31.41 28.72
CA SER A 769 -16.50 -30.58 29.10
C SER A 769 -16.50 -29.27 28.33
N THR A 770 -17.63 -28.93 27.73
CA THR A 770 -17.89 -27.65 27.05
C THR A 770 -18.77 -26.72 27.90
N SER A 771 -18.89 -26.98 29.21
CA SER A 771 -19.71 -26.14 30.10
C SER A 771 -19.06 -24.78 30.34
N ALA A 772 -19.87 -23.72 30.46
CA ALA A 772 -19.37 -22.36 30.72
C ALA A 772 -18.49 -22.28 31.98
N ASN A 773 -18.79 -23.06 33.01
CA ASN A 773 -17.98 -23.15 34.22
C ASN A 773 -16.61 -23.80 33.96
N ALA A 774 -16.54 -24.87 33.15
CA ALA A 774 -15.28 -25.48 32.76
C ALA A 774 -14.44 -24.50 31.91
N SER A 775 -15.07 -23.81 30.95
CA SER A 775 -14.39 -22.79 30.15
C SER A 775 -13.83 -21.66 31.01
N ALA A 776 -14.61 -21.11 31.94
CA ALA A 776 -14.16 -20.04 32.83
C ALA A 776 -12.94 -20.45 33.68
N LYS A 777 -12.98 -21.65 34.28
CA LYS A 777 -11.85 -22.20 35.06
C LYS A 777 -10.62 -22.48 34.21
N PHE A 778 -10.80 -22.91 32.96
CA PHE A 778 -9.68 -23.10 32.04
C PHE A 778 -9.00 -21.76 31.71
N ILE A 779 -9.78 -20.70 31.49
CA ILE A 779 -9.21 -19.37 31.26
C ILE A 779 -8.54 -18.80 32.52
N ASP A 780 -9.06 -19.07 33.71
CA ASP A 780 -8.35 -18.75 34.96
C ASP A 780 -6.99 -19.48 35.02
N ALA A 781 -6.97 -20.76 34.65
CA ALA A 781 -5.73 -21.53 34.56
C ALA A 781 -4.75 -20.95 33.51
N MET A 782 -5.23 -20.55 32.32
CA MET A 782 -4.38 -19.94 31.30
C MET A 782 -3.81 -18.60 31.77
N THR A 783 -4.61 -17.77 32.44
CA THR A 783 -4.14 -16.52 33.06
C THR A 783 -3.01 -16.80 34.06
N ASP A 784 -3.19 -17.83 34.88
CA ASP A 784 -2.22 -18.22 35.88
C ASP A 784 -0.95 -18.83 35.28
N ILE A 785 -1.03 -19.53 34.16
CA ILE A 785 0.12 -20.04 33.41
C ILE A 785 0.86 -18.89 32.70
N TYR A 786 0.14 -17.98 32.05
CA TYR A 786 0.75 -16.85 31.35
C TYR A 786 1.54 -15.95 32.32
N SER A 787 0.98 -15.70 33.51
CA SER A 787 1.66 -14.96 34.58
C SER A 787 2.89 -15.66 35.16
N SER A 788 3.10 -16.95 34.86
CA SER A 788 4.27 -17.71 35.33
C SER A 788 5.44 -17.75 34.35
N TYR A 789 5.26 -17.33 33.09
CA TYR A 789 6.34 -17.32 32.10
C TYR A 789 7.56 -16.46 32.46
N PRO A 790 7.43 -15.28 33.11
CA PRO A 790 8.62 -14.50 33.41
C PRO A 790 9.48 -15.19 34.48
N TYR A 791 8.89 -15.74 35.55
CA TYR A 791 9.61 -16.62 36.49
C TYR A 791 10.30 -17.79 35.78
N LEU A 792 9.58 -18.52 34.92
CA LEU A 792 10.15 -19.64 34.17
C LEU A 792 11.35 -19.22 33.32
N SER A 793 11.28 -18.03 32.71
CA SER A 793 12.41 -17.46 31.95
C SER A 793 13.61 -17.11 32.84
N GLU A 794 13.35 -16.57 34.04
CA GLU A 794 14.38 -16.21 35.02
C GLU A 794 15.15 -17.45 35.51
N VAL A 795 14.45 -18.58 35.70
CA VAL A 795 15.08 -19.84 36.11
C VAL A 795 15.57 -20.71 34.94
N GLY A 796 15.56 -20.18 33.71
CA GLY A 796 16.25 -20.80 32.57
C GLY A 796 15.39 -21.64 31.62
N PHE A 797 14.07 -21.71 31.83
CA PHE A 797 13.17 -22.39 30.90
C PHE A 797 12.87 -21.54 29.65
N ALA A 798 12.64 -22.25 28.55
CA ALA A 798 12.03 -21.80 27.31
C ALA A 798 11.08 -22.90 26.81
N GLY A 799 10.45 -22.74 25.65
CA GLY A 799 9.75 -23.84 25.01
C GLY A 799 8.63 -23.44 24.08
N TYR A 800 7.90 -24.45 23.62
CA TYR A 800 6.73 -24.29 22.75
C TYR A 800 5.52 -24.92 23.41
N GLY A 801 4.37 -24.28 23.23
CA GLY A 801 3.11 -24.86 23.59
C GLY A 801 1.99 -24.30 22.76
N ALA A 802 0.81 -24.81 23.05
CA ALA A 802 -0.41 -24.40 22.41
C ALA A 802 -1.57 -24.58 23.37
N TRP A 803 -2.61 -23.77 23.22
CA TRP A 803 -3.90 -24.09 23.78
C TRP A 803 -5.00 -23.77 22.78
N ALA A 804 -6.12 -24.44 22.97
CA ALA A 804 -7.26 -24.29 22.10
C ALA A 804 -8.54 -24.57 22.86
N MET A 805 -9.61 -23.94 22.42
CA MET A 805 -10.92 -23.96 23.06
C MET A 805 -12.04 -23.94 22.04
N ASN A 806 -13.25 -24.21 22.52
CA ASN A 806 -14.51 -24.02 21.79
C ASN A 806 -14.59 -24.81 20.48
N SER A 807 -13.79 -25.88 20.36
CA SER A 807 -13.87 -26.75 19.19
C SER A 807 -15.08 -27.66 19.29
N PRO A 808 -15.89 -27.77 18.20
CA PRO A 808 -17.03 -28.67 18.15
C PRO A 808 -16.61 -30.15 18.06
N VAL A 809 -15.33 -30.42 17.78
CA VAL A 809 -14.74 -31.76 17.72
C VAL A 809 -13.48 -31.83 18.62
N PRO A 810 -13.09 -33.02 19.11
CA PRO A 810 -11.84 -33.17 19.85
C PRO A 810 -10.64 -32.71 19.01
N ILE A 811 -9.77 -31.89 19.62
CA ILE A 811 -8.62 -31.23 18.96
C ILE A 811 -7.28 -31.55 19.62
N GLY A 812 -7.29 -32.17 20.80
CA GLY A 812 -6.10 -32.68 21.49
C GLY A 812 -6.44 -33.97 22.23
N GLY A 813 -6.22 -35.13 21.59
CA GLY A 813 -6.73 -36.40 22.11
C GLY A 813 -8.26 -36.38 22.19
N ASN A 814 -8.82 -36.65 23.38
CA ASN A 814 -10.26 -36.62 23.63
C ASN A 814 -10.76 -35.25 24.16
N PHE A 815 -9.95 -34.19 24.08
CA PHE A 815 -10.29 -32.88 24.64
C PHE A 815 -10.84 -31.92 23.59
N SER A 816 -11.92 -31.22 23.94
CA SER A 816 -12.47 -30.09 23.18
C SER A 816 -11.80 -28.76 23.57
N THR A 817 -11.21 -28.73 24.76
CA THR A 817 -10.40 -27.64 25.31
C THR A 817 -9.13 -28.23 25.89
N PHE A 818 -7.96 -27.77 25.45
CA PHE A 818 -6.68 -28.26 25.95
C PHE A 818 -5.60 -27.18 25.95
N TYR A 819 -4.60 -27.37 26.81
CA TYR A 819 -3.32 -26.70 26.83
C TYR A 819 -2.23 -27.76 26.84
N THR A 820 -1.17 -27.55 26.06
CA THR A 820 0.05 -28.33 26.12
C THR A 820 1.25 -27.42 26.01
N GLN A 821 2.33 -27.73 26.72
CA GLN A 821 3.59 -27.01 26.59
C GLN A 821 4.73 -27.95 26.95
N THR A 822 5.79 -27.92 26.15
CA THR A 822 7.07 -28.53 26.47
C THR A 822 8.01 -27.43 26.94
N PHE A 823 8.31 -27.40 28.24
CA PHE A 823 9.30 -26.51 28.82
C PHE A 823 10.68 -27.17 28.76
N THR A 824 11.68 -26.46 28.26
CA THR A 824 13.04 -26.98 28.06
C THR A 824 14.10 -26.17 28.77
N THR A 825 15.11 -26.85 29.29
CA THR A 825 16.40 -26.26 29.68
C THR A 825 17.53 -26.90 28.88
N LEU A 826 18.63 -26.18 28.70
CA LEU A 826 19.79 -26.61 27.91
C LEU A 826 21.01 -26.75 28.82
N GLY A 827 21.56 -27.96 28.94
CA GLY A 827 22.78 -28.20 29.70
C GLY A 827 22.61 -28.36 31.21
N ASN A 828 21.38 -28.36 31.73
CA ASN A 828 21.09 -28.60 33.16
C ASN A 828 21.01 -30.10 33.44
N ASP A 829 20.89 -30.49 34.72
CA ASP A 829 20.50 -31.85 35.08
C ASP A 829 18.98 -31.96 35.31
N ALA A 830 18.44 -33.17 35.11
CA ALA A 830 17.02 -33.45 35.24
C ALA A 830 16.47 -33.13 36.65
N ALA A 831 17.26 -33.36 37.71
CA ALA A 831 16.79 -33.11 39.08
C ALA A 831 16.61 -31.61 39.33
N GLU A 832 17.51 -30.79 38.80
CA GLU A 832 17.47 -29.34 38.87
C GLU A 832 16.29 -28.78 38.08
N ALA A 833 16.06 -29.25 36.85
CA ALA A 833 14.89 -28.86 36.07
C ALA A 833 13.58 -29.15 36.83
N THR A 834 13.45 -30.31 37.45
CA THR A 834 12.27 -30.66 38.27
C THR A 834 12.15 -29.78 39.51
N ARG A 835 13.26 -29.47 40.18
CA ARG A 835 13.27 -28.58 41.35
C ARG A 835 12.79 -27.17 40.98
N LEU A 836 13.27 -26.63 39.86
CA LEU A 836 12.91 -25.29 39.38
C LEU A 836 11.46 -25.22 38.85
N PHE A 837 10.94 -26.32 38.30
CA PHE A 837 9.57 -26.38 37.81
C PHE A 837 8.52 -26.62 38.91
N LYS A 838 8.94 -27.11 40.08
CA LYS A 838 8.06 -27.47 41.20
C LYS A 838 7.01 -26.41 41.55
N PRO A 839 7.32 -25.09 41.66
CA PRO A 839 6.31 -24.08 41.98
C PRO A 839 5.17 -24.01 40.96
N ILE A 840 5.47 -24.27 39.68
CA ILE A 840 4.45 -24.28 38.62
C ILE A 840 3.62 -25.57 38.70
N ALA A 841 4.26 -26.71 38.94
CA ALA A 841 3.57 -27.98 39.14
C ALA A 841 2.57 -27.91 40.31
N GLU A 842 2.96 -27.29 41.43
CA GLU A 842 2.07 -27.07 42.59
C GLU A 842 0.90 -26.14 42.27
N LYS A 843 1.09 -25.16 41.37
CA LYS A 843 0.03 -24.25 40.92
C LYS A 843 -1.01 -24.92 40.01
N ILE A 844 -0.60 -25.84 39.13
CA ILE A 844 -1.50 -26.47 38.15
C ILE A 844 -2.12 -27.80 38.61
N THR A 845 -1.51 -28.50 39.57
CA THR A 845 -2.02 -29.79 40.07
C THR A 845 -3.46 -29.72 40.63
N PRO A 846 -3.88 -28.65 41.36
CA PRO A 846 -5.25 -28.51 41.86
C PRO A 846 -6.33 -28.46 40.77
N LEU A 847 -5.98 -28.24 39.49
CA LEU A 847 -6.95 -28.28 38.39
C LEU A 847 -7.55 -29.68 38.19
N LYS A 848 -6.91 -30.73 38.70
CA LYS A 848 -7.49 -32.08 38.74
C LYS A 848 -8.80 -32.11 39.53
N ASP A 849 -8.84 -31.43 40.67
CA ASP A 849 -10.02 -31.34 41.52
C ASP A 849 -11.13 -30.50 40.87
N ALA A 850 -10.77 -29.66 39.89
CA ALA A 850 -11.70 -28.89 39.07
C ALA A 850 -12.23 -29.66 37.84
N GLY A 851 -11.86 -30.93 37.66
CA GLY A 851 -12.35 -31.79 36.56
C GLY A 851 -11.50 -31.75 35.29
N PHE A 852 -10.27 -31.24 35.35
CA PHE A 852 -9.32 -31.30 34.23
C PHE A 852 -8.42 -32.54 34.32
N THR A 853 -8.07 -33.09 33.17
CA THR A 853 -6.92 -34.00 33.08
C THR A 853 -5.66 -33.16 33.13
N VAL A 854 -4.76 -33.42 34.10
CA VAL A 854 -3.46 -32.76 34.21
C VAL A 854 -2.35 -33.81 34.20
N SER A 855 -1.45 -33.73 33.23
CA SER A 855 -0.27 -34.56 33.10
C SER A 855 0.98 -33.68 33.10
N ILE A 856 2.00 -34.08 33.88
CA ILE A 856 3.32 -33.46 33.93
C ILE A 856 4.32 -34.61 33.77
N THR A 857 5.06 -34.62 32.67
CA THR A 857 6.02 -35.69 32.35
C THR A 857 7.39 -35.09 32.11
N GLN A 858 8.42 -35.64 32.75
CA GLN A 858 9.80 -35.24 32.51
C GLN A 858 10.48 -36.21 31.53
N LYS A 859 11.25 -35.66 30.60
CA LYS A 859 12.12 -36.39 29.67
C LYS A 859 13.49 -35.72 29.62
N ALA A 860 14.53 -36.53 29.65
CA ALA A 860 15.91 -36.08 29.45
C ALA A 860 16.42 -36.63 28.12
N TYR A 861 17.04 -35.77 27.32
CA TYR A 861 17.65 -36.12 26.04
C TYR A 861 19.14 -35.88 26.09
N THR A 862 19.90 -36.83 25.55
CA THR A 862 21.37 -36.80 25.53
C THR A 862 21.95 -35.65 24.73
N ASP A 863 21.21 -35.20 23.71
CA ASP A 863 21.63 -34.18 22.77
C ASP A 863 20.41 -33.49 22.13
N TYR A 864 20.66 -32.34 21.48
CA TYR A 864 19.61 -31.55 20.85
C TYR A 864 18.92 -32.28 19.68
N GLY A 865 19.64 -33.11 18.93
CA GLY A 865 19.07 -33.87 17.81
C GLY A 865 18.04 -34.88 18.30
N ALA A 866 18.36 -35.61 19.38
CA ALA A 866 17.45 -36.53 20.05
C ALA A 866 16.19 -35.83 20.58
N TYR A 867 16.33 -34.66 21.20
CA TYR A 867 15.18 -33.84 21.61
C TYR A 867 14.33 -33.43 20.40
N TYR A 868 14.97 -32.88 19.35
CA TYR A 868 14.28 -32.36 18.18
C TYR A 868 13.50 -33.46 17.44
N ALA A 869 14.03 -34.69 17.37
CA ALA A 869 13.36 -35.82 16.76
C ALA A 869 12.10 -36.28 17.53
N ASN A 870 12.00 -35.98 18.83
CA ASN A 870 10.94 -36.47 19.72
C ASN A 870 9.99 -35.37 20.22
N LYS A 871 10.27 -34.09 19.95
CA LYS A 871 9.38 -32.98 20.33
C LYS A 871 8.11 -32.98 19.48
N SER A 872 7.01 -32.52 20.08
CA SER A 872 5.73 -32.32 19.40
C SER A 872 5.76 -31.08 18.50
N GLY A 873 4.82 -31.00 17.55
CA GLY A 873 4.61 -29.79 16.73
C GLY A 873 5.75 -29.44 15.76
N THR A 874 6.45 -30.44 15.23
CA THR A 874 7.63 -30.24 14.35
C THR A 874 7.29 -30.07 12.87
N ASP A 875 6.18 -30.64 12.41
CA ASP A 875 5.69 -30.47 11.06
C ASP A 875 4.19 -30.16 11.10
N ALA A 876 3.85 -28.88 10.90
CA ALA A 876 2.47 -28.46 10.77
C ALA A 876 1.85 -28.99 9.47
N THR A 877 0.58 -29.41 9.53
CA THR A 877 -0.25 -29.68 8.36
C THR A 877 -0.47 -28.35 7.61
N VAL A 878 -0.18 -28.33 6.31
CA VAL A 878 -0.33 -27.13 5.46
C VAL A 878 -1.46 -27.29 4.44
N GLY A 879 -1.60 -26.33 3.52
CA GLY A 879 -2.57 -26.36 2.43
C GLY A 879 -3.95 -25.78 2.80
N GLY A 880 -4.11 -25.30 4.04
CA GLY A 880 -5.26 -24.55 4.53
C GLY A 880 -4.86 -23.12 4.95
N VAL A 881 -5.78 -22.37 5.55
CA VAL A 881 -5.50 -21.00 6.01
C VAL A 881 -6.19 -20.71 7.35
N SER A 882 -5.59 -19.83 8.14
CA SER A 882 -6.15 -19.29 9.39
C SER A 882 -6.23 -17.76 9.29
N ALA A 883 -7.26 -17.16 9.89
CA ALA A 883 -7.16 -15.75 10.30
C ALA A 883 -6.25 -15.69 11.53
N LEU A 884 -5.18 -14.91 11.46
CA LEU A 884 -4.05 -14.98 12.39
C LEU A 884 -3.71 -13.60 12.94
N ALA A 885 -3.37 -13.51 14.22
CA ALA A 885 -2.69 -12.37 14.83
C ALA A 885 -1.60 -12.86 15.78
N SER A 886 -0.62 -12.02 16.08
CA SER A 886 0.34 -12.32 17.14
C SER A 886 0.77 -11.08 17.91
N ARG A 887 1.36 -11.29 19.08
CA ARG A 887 1.98 -10.23 19.87
C ARG A 887 3.12 -10.75 20.73
N LEU A 888 4.17 -9.95 20.79
CA LEU A 888 5.26 -10.11 21.76
C LEU A 888 4.78 -9.60 23.12
N LEU A 889 4.71 -10.45 24.14
CA LEU A 889 4.20 -10.07 25.47
C LEU A 889 5.36 -9.91 26.46
N GLY A 890 5.54 -8.68 26.95
CA GLY A 890 6.55 -8.31 27.95
C GLY A 890 6.18 -8.71 29.38
N LYS A 891 7.11 -8.52 30.31
CA LYS A 891 6.91 -8.86 31.74
C LYS A 891 5.69 -8.14 32.35
N SER A 892 5.50 -6.85 32.04
CA SER A 892 4.36 -6.06 32.54
C SER A 892 3.01 -6.56 32.04
N ALA A 893 2.96 -7.14 30.83
CA ALA A 893 1.76 -7.74 30.26
C ALA A 893 1.33 -9.00 31.04
N LEU A 894 2.30 -9.76 31.56
CA LEU A 894 2.09 -11.08 32.14
C LEU A 894 1.98 -11.05 33.68
N GLU A 895 2.78 -10.22 34.35
CA GLU A 895 2.85 -10.12 35.82
C GLU A 895 2.19 -8.85 36.38
N GLY A 896 1.70 -7.96 35.52
CA GLY A 896 1.07 -6.71 35.93
C GLY A 896 -0.29 -6.93 36.60
N ASN A 897 -1.34 -6.44 35.97
CA ASN A 897 -2.69 -6.58 36.50
C ASN A 897 -3.31 -7.92 36.09
N ARG A 898 -3.46 -8.85 37.04
CA ARG A 898 -4.07 -10.17 36.77
C ARG A 898 -5.47 -10.07 36.20
N ASP A 899 -6.30 -9.11 36.65
CA ASP A 899 -7.66 -8.94 36.15
C ASP A 899 -7.66 -8.43 34.71
N GLN A 900 -6.72 -7.56 34.35
CA GLN A 900 -6.53 -7.10 32.98
C GLN A 900 -6.07 -8.27 32.08
N LEU A 901 -5.10 -9.08 32.52
CA LEU A 901 -4.67 -10.27 31.80
C LEU A 901 -5.82 -11.27 31.65
N ARG A 902 -6.59 -11.52 32.71
CA ARG A 902 -7.75 -12.43 32.68
C ARG A 902 -8.82 -11.96 31.70
N LYS A 903 -9.08 -10.65 31.65
CA LYS A 903 -10.01 -10.04 30.69
C LYS A 903 -9.51 -10.16 29.26
N ALA A 904 -8.21 -9.96 29.03
CA ALA A 904 -7.60 -10.18 27.73
C ALA A 904 -7.72 -11.65 27.29
N MET A 905 -7.44 -12.60 28.19
CA MET A 905 -7.60 -14.04 27.93
C MET A 905 -9.04 -14.41 27.59
N ASP A 906 -10.02 -13.76 28.22
CA ASP A 906 -11.44 -13.97 27.92
C ASP A 906 -11.79 -13.61 26.46
N ILE A 907 -11.28 -12.47 25.99
CA ILE A 907 -11.48 -12.01 24.61
C ILE A 907 -10.76 -12.95 23.64
N MET A 908 -9.53 -13.33 23.96
CA MET A 908 -8.71 -14.25 23.16
C MET A 908 -9.25 -15.69 23.15
N ALA A 909 -10.05 -16.10 24.13
CA ALA A 909 -10.76 -17.37 24.11
C ALA A 909 -11.86 -17.46 23.03
N GLY A 910 -12.28 -16.30 22.49
CA GLY A 910 -13.32 -16.22 21.49
C GLY A 910 -14.73 -16.50 22.03
N LYS A 911 -15.72 -16.57 21.12
CA LYS A 911 -17.12 -16.88 21.43
C LYS A 911 -17.43 -18.36 21.19
N ASP A 912 -18.46 -18.87 21.87
CA ASP A 912 -18.91 -20.26 21.79
C ASP A 912 -19.15 -20.75 20.36
N GLY A 913 -18.70 -21.96 20.04
CA GLY A 913 -18.94 -22.66 18.78
C GLY A 913 -17.97 -22.36 17.63
N LYS A 914 -17.02 -21.44 17.79
CA LYS A 914 -15.91 -21.22 16.85
C LYS A 914 -14.59 -21.59 17.54
N ALA A 915 -13.88 -22.58 17.02
CA ALA A 915 -12.58 -22.99 17.57
C ALA A 915 -11.59 -21.80 17.56
N VAL A 916 -10.76 -21.71 18.59
CA VAL A 916 -9.57 -20.85 18.66
C VAL A 916 -8.35 -21.70 18.94
N PHE A 917 -7.21 -21.27 18.40
CA PHE A 917 -5.92 -21.85 18.70
C PHE A 917 -4.95 -20.75 19.06
N HIS A 918 -4.12 -21.03 20.05
CA HIS A 918 -2.97 -20.22 20.42
C HIS A 918 -1.73 -21.06 20.29
N THR A 919 -0.71 -20.55 19.61
CA THR A 919 0.65 -21.08 19.66
C THR A 919 1.50 -20.15 20.52
N ILE A 920 2.14 -20.71 21.54
CA ILE A 920 2.97 -19.96 22.49
C ILE A 920 4.43 -20.30 22.23
N VAL A 921 5.22 -19.27 21.92
CA VAL A 921 6.67 -19.36 21.85
C VAL A 921 7.25 -18.72 23.10
N HIS A 922 7.59 -19.54 24.10
CA HIS A 922 8.28 -19.10 25.30
C HIS A 922 9.77 -18.99 25.02
N HIS A 923 10.21 -17.82 24.53
CA HIS A 923 11.59 -17.62 24.08
C HIS A 923 12.52 -17.05 25.16
N GLY A 924 12.01 -16.29 26.13
CA GLY A 924 12.79 -15.83 27.29
C GLY A 924 14.03 -14.98 26.93
N LEU A 925 13.96 -14.14 25.89
CA LEU A 925 15.10 -13.31 25.46
C LEU A 925 15.36 -12.10 26.38
N GLN A 926 14.33 -11.61 27.07
CA GLN A 926 14.44 -10.57 28.09
C GLN A 926 15.48 -10.87 29.18
N THR A 927 15.68 -12.14 29.54
CA THR A 927 16.67 -12.59 30.53
C THR A 927 17.98 -13.08 29.90
N ALA A 928 18.13 -13.00 28.58
CA ALA A 928 19.30 -13.46 27.81
C ALA A 928 19.85 -12.35 26.90
N GLN A 929 19.99 -11.12 27.43
CA GLN A 929 20.39 -9.94 26.65
C GLN A 929 21.77 -10.06 26.00
N GLU A 930 22.64 -10.93 26.51
CA GLU A 930 23.95 -11.25 25.93
C GLU A 930 23.84 -11.89 24.53
N THR A 931 22.69 -12.48 24.20
CA THR A 931 22.43 -13.07 22.88
C THR A 931 22.02 -12.03 21.83
N ARG A 932 21.64 -10.82 22.25
CA ARG A 932 21.15 -9.76 21.38
C ARG A 932 22.25 -9.18 20.50
N ASP A 933 22.08 -9.25 19.18
CA ASP A 933 22.92 -8.54 18.24
C ASP A 933 22.30 -7.18 17.88
N LYS A 934 22.87 -6.09 18.42
CA LYS A 934 22.40 -4.71 18.17
C LYS A 934 22.66 -4.22 16.74
N SER A 935 23.42 -4.98 15.94
CA SER A 935 23.65 -4.69 14.51
C SER A 935 22.62 -5.35 13.58
N SER A 936 21.58 -5.94 14.15
CA SER A 936 20.43 -6.55 13.46
C SER A 936 19.24 -5.58 13.44
N ALA A 937 18.43 -5.64 12.39
CA ALA A 937 17.17 -4.91 12.27
C ALA A 937 15.96 -5.62 12.88
N VAL A 938 16.18 -6.70 13.64
CA VAL A 938 15.14 -7.36 14.42
C VAL A 938 14.38 -6.34 15.26
N GLN A 939 13.06 -6.44 15.22
CA GLN A 939 12.14 -5.63 16.01
C GLN A 939 12.56 -5.68 17.50
N PRO A 940 12.90 -4.54 18.14
CA PRO A 940 13.51 -4.54 19.47
C PRO A 940 12.68 -5.20 20.57
N GLY A 941 11.35 -5.18 20.44
CA GLY A 941 10.41 -5.80 21.37
C GLY A 941 10.63 -7.30 21.58
N TRP A 942 11.29 -8.01 20.65
CA TRP A 942 11.70 -9.41 20.87
C TRP A 942 12.59 -9.58 22.10
N TYR A 943 13.47 -8.61 22.37
CA TYR A 943 14.40 -8.68 23.49
C TYR A 943 13.80 -8.12 24.77
N ASP A 944 12.64 -7.49 24.73
CA ASP A 944 11.90 -7.02 25.91
C ASP A 944 10.74 -7.97 26.27
N ALA A 945 10.38 -8.86 25.35
CA ALA A 945 9.31 -9.83 25.51
C ALA A 945 9.76 -11.13 26.18
N VAL A 946 8.79 -11.80 26.80
CA VAL A 946 8.94 -13.09 27.46
C VAL A 946 8.47 -14.21 26.53
N ILE A 947 7.32 -13.98 25.89
CA ILE A 947 6.68 -14.91 24.94
C ILE A 947 6.24 -14.17 23.68
N LEU A 948 6.14 -14.90 22.58
CA LEU A 948 5.27 -14.56 21.44
C LEU A 948 4.01 -15.42 21.56
N ASP A 949 2.84 -14.77 21.60
CA ASP A 949 1.54 -15.43 21.54
C ASP A 949 0.95 -15.25 20.15
N ILE A 950 0.58 -16.35 19.50
CA ILE A 950 0.04 -16.38 18.14
C ILE A 950 -1.38 -16.92 18.22
N PHE A 951 -2.36 -16.07 17.95
CA PHE A 951 -3.78 -16.40 17.88
C PHE A 951 -4.16 -16.82 16.46
N GLU A 952 -4.94 -17.90 16.35
CA GLU A 952 -5.42 -18.45 15.09
C GLU A 952 -6.90 -18.86 15.14
N ARG A 953 -7.61 -18.52 14.06
CA ARG A 953 -8.93 -19.02 13.70
C ARG A 953 -8.81 -19.83 12.40
N PRO A 954 -8.71 -21.16 12.46
CA PRO A 954 -8.56 -21.96 11.26
C PRO A 954 -9.85 -21.94 10.42
N ILE A 955 -9.68 -21.87 9.10
CA ILE A 955 -10.77 -22.02 8.13
C ILE A 955 -10.86 -23.50 7.78
N LEU A 956 -11.79 -24.20 8.43
CA LEU A 956 -11.90 -25.67 8.38
C LEU A 956 -12.75 -26.18 7.22
N SER A 957 -13.55 -25.34 6.58
CA SER A 957 -14.40 -25.68 5.44
C SER A 957 -14.76 -24.45 4.62
N GLY A 958 -15.13 -24.66 3.36
CA GLY A 958 -15.49 -23.57 2.45
C GLY A 958 -14.28 -22.91 1.77
N GLU A 959 -14.56 -21.85 1.01
CA GLU A 959 -13.55 -21.17 0.22
C GLU A 959 -12.43 -20.58 1.09
N LEU A 960 -11.18 -20.81 0.68
CA LEU A 960 -9.98 -20.29 1.35
C LEU A 960 -9.76 -18.80 1.01
N SER A 961 -10.77 -17.96 1.20
CA SER A 961 -10.76 -16.53 0.86
C SER A 961 -11.12 -15.64 2.05
N VAL A 962 -10.63 -14.40 2.04
CA VAL A 962 -10.97 -13.41 3.06
C VAL A 962 -12.43 -13.03 2.98
N SER A 963 -12.98 -12.84 1.77
CA SER A 963 -14.36 -12.42 1.57
C SER A 963 -15.36 -13.43 2.13
N SER A 964 -15.09 -14.72 1.95
CA SER A 964 -15.98 -15.79 2.40
C SER A 964 -15.84 -16.09 3.90
N ASN A 965 -14.84 -15.51 4.57
CA ASN A 965 -14.55 -15.69 5.99
C ASN A 965 -14.32 -14.35 6.71
N ILE A 966 -14.96 -13.27 6.24
CA ILE A 966 -14.67 -11.89 6.67
C ILE A 966 -14.85 -11.72 8.18
N ASP A 967 -15.85 -12.39 8.77
CA ASP A 967 -16.13 -12.34 10.19
C ASP A 967 -15.02 -12.96 11.06
N LEU A 968 -14.18 -13.86 10.53
CA LEU A 968 -13.00 -14.34 11.26
C LEU A 968 -11.86 -13.32 11.24
N PHE A 969 -11.61 -12.69 10.09
CA PHE A 969 -10.59 -11.64 9.96
C PHE A 969 -11.00 -10.36 10.71
N ASP A 970 -12.29 -10.02 10.73
CA ASP A 970 -12.81 -8.90 11.50
C ASP A 970 -12.70 -9.16 13.00
N ASP A 971 -12.94 -10.38 13.49
CA ASP A 971 -12.70 -10.73 14.90
C ASP A 971 -11.25 -10.48 15.30
N VAL A 972 -10.30 -10.93 14.47
CA VAL A 972 -8.87 -10.68 14.67
C VAL A 972 -8.57 -9.18 14.73
N ARG A 973 -9.07 -8.39 13.77
CA ARG A 973 -8.72 -6.97 13.62
C ARG A 973 -9.42 -6.06 14.61
N GLN A 974 -10.67 -6.35 14.95
CA GLN A 974 -11.52 -5.49 15.76
C GLN A 974 -11.49 -5.88 17.25
N ASN A 975 -11.19 -7.14 17.58
CA ASN A 975 -11.21 -7.63 18.97
C ASN A 975 -9.83 -8.06 19.46
N VAL A 976 -9.11 -8.92 18.72
CA VAL A 976 -7.87 -9.54 19.21
C VAL A 976 -6.68 -8.57 19.15
N LEU A 977 -6.40 -7.95 17.99
CA LEU A 977 -5.27 -7.03 17.82
C LEU A 977 -5.32 -5.83 18.78
N PRO A 978 -6.47 -5.17 19.05
CA PRO A 978 -6.54 -4.09 20.04
C PRO A 978 -6.16 -4.55 21.45
N VAL A 979 -6.63 -5.73 21.87
CA VAL A 979 -6.30 -6.30 23.20
C VAL A 979 -4.81 -6.59 23.31
N TYR A 980 -4.22 -7.17 22.27
CA TYR A 980 -2.78 -7.40 22.23
C TYR A 980 -1.96 -6.11 22.35
N ARG A 981 -2.36 -5.05 21.64
CA ARG A 981 -1.71 -3.73 21.70
C ARG A 981 -1.88 -3.08 23.06
N GLU A 982 -3.05 -3.22 23.69
CA GLU A 982 -3.29 -2.70 25.06
C GLU A 982 -2.44 -3.44 26.10
N LEU A 983 -2.37 -4.77 25.99
CA LEU A 983 -1.66 -5.61 26.96
C LEU A 983 -0.13 -5.42 26.89
N SER A 984 0.41 -5.23 25.68
CA SER A 984 1.85 -4.99 25.48
C SER A 984 2.09 -3.89 24.43
N PRO A 985 1.98 -2.61 24.82
CA PRO A 985 2.04 -1.48 23.89
C PRO A 985 3.45 -1.20 23.37
N SER A 986 4.49 -1.55 24.13
CA SER A 986 5.89 -1.19 23.85
C SER A 986 6.70 -2.25 23.10
N THR A 987 6.14 -3.43 22.85
CA THR A 987 6.83 -4.54 22.19
C THR A 987 6.57 -4.49 20.69
N GLY A 988 5.56 -5.19 20.18
CA GLY A 988 5.26 -5.30 18.75
C GLY A 988 4.75 -6.69 18.38
N THR A 989 4.78 -6.98 17.09
CA THR A 989 4.24 -8.19 16.46
C THR A 989 5.32 -8.86 15.61
N TYR A 990 5.31 -10.19 15.54
CA TYR A 990 6.24 -10.92 14.68
C TYR A 990 5.76 -10.92 13.23
N MET A 991 6.47 -10.19 12.36
CA MET A 991 6.07 -9.96 10.96
C MET A 991 5.84 -11.22 10.10
N ASN A 992 6.43 -12.37 10.45
CA ASN A 992 6.28 -13.59 9.66
C ASN A 992 4.99 -14.35 10.01
N GLU A 993 4.43 -14.12 11.20
CA GLU A 993 3.25 -14.80 11.74
C GLU A 993 2.31 -13.71 12.27
N ALA A 994 1.72 -12.94 11.35
CA ALA A 994 0.84 -11.81 11.65
C ALA A 994 -0.35 -11.75 10.68
N ASP A 995 -1.31 -10.87 10.94
CA ASP A 995 -2.40 -10.62 9.99
C ASP A 995 -1.85 -9.96 8.73
N TRP A 996 -2.17 -10.54 7.57
CA TRP A 996 -1.76 -10.01 6.26
C TRP A 996 -2.32 -8.60 5.98
N GLY A 997 -3.40 -8.22 6.67
CA GLY A 997 -4.11 -6.95 6.57
C GLY A 997 -3.79 -5.93 7.65
N ASP A 998 -2.77 -6.15 8.50
CA ASP A 998 -2.44 -5.21 9.56
C ASP A 998 -2.07 -3.83 9.00
N THR A 999 -2.84 -2.81 9.37
CA THR A 999 -2.65 -1.43 8.93
C THR A 999 -1.57 -0.70 9.72
N ASN A 1000 -1.20 -1.20 10.91
CA ASN A 1000 -0.17 -0.60 11.77
C ASN A 1000 1.18 -1.32 11.66
N PHE A 1001 1.36 -2.14 10.62
CA PHE A 1001 2.54 -2.99 10.43
C PHE A 1001 3.88 -2.23 10.49
N GLN A 1002 3.91 -0.94 10.13
CA GLN A 1002 5.13 -0.11 10.23
C GLN A 1002 5.65 -0.05 11.67
N GLU A 1003 4.76 0.22 12.62
CA GLU A 1003 5.10 0.23 14.05
C GLU A 1003 5.21 -1.19 14.58
N ASP A 1004 4.22 -2.04 14.29
CA ASP A 1004 4.14 -3.36 14.89
C ASP A 1004 5.28 -4.29 14.45
N PHE A 1005 5.75 -4.23 13.20
CA PHE A 1005 6.76 -5.14 12.66
C PHE A 1005 8.17 -4.58 12.74
N TYR A 1006 8.34 -3.25 12.66
CA TYR A 1006 9.65 -2.62 12.53
C TYR A 1006 9.93 -1.57 13.61
N SER A 1007 8.88 -0.91 14.15
CA SER A 1007 8.97 0.11 15.18
C SER A 1007 10.08 1.13 14.88
N SER A 1008 10.96 1.41 15.84
CA SER A 1008 12.09 2.33 15.72
C SER A 1008 13.04 2.06 14.54
N ASN A 1009 13.07 0.85 13.98
CA ASN A 1009 13.91 0.52 12.83
C ASN A 1009 13.34 1.03 11.49
N TRP A 1010 12.04 1.37 11.41
CA TRP A 1010 11.34 1.70 10.16
C TRP A 1010 12.06 2.76 9.32
N LYS A 1011 12.47 3.87 9.97
CA LYS A 1011 13.12 4.99 9.29
C LYS A 1011 14.45 4.59 8.63
N GLN A 1012 15.27 3.80 9.31
CA GLN A 1012 16.54 3.35 8.74
C GLN A 1012 16.31 2.33 7.62
N LEU A 1013 15.34 1.44 7.80
CA LEU A 1013 15.01 0.43 6.79
C LEU A 1013 14.49 1.06 5.49
N ILE A 1014 13.66 2.10 5.55
CA ILE A 1014 13.18 2.77 4.33
C ILE A 1014 14.29 3.52 3.60
N GLU A 1015 15.26 4.10 4.32
CA GLU A 1015 16.46 4.71 3.73
C GLU A 1015 17.31 3.66 2.99
N ILE A 1016 17.50 2.49 3.60
CA ILE A 1016 18.23 1.37 2.99
C ILE A 1016 17.48 0.82 1.77
N LYS A 1017 16.16 0.65 1.87
CA LYS A 1017 15.31 0.25 0.74
C LYS A 1017 15.44 1.23 -0.43
N THR A 1018 15.40 2.53 -0.16
CA THR A 1018 15.56 3.57 -1.18
C THR A 1018 16.93 3.51 -1.85
N LYS A 1019 17.98 3.18 -1.09
CA LYS A 1019 19.35 3.04 -1.60
C LYS A 1019 19.50 1.84 -2.54
N TYR A 1020 19.02 0.66 -2.14
CA TYR A 1020 19.28 -0.60 -2.87
C TYR A 1020 18.20 -0.97 -3.90
N ASP A 1021 17.00 -0.39 -3.78
CA ASP A 1021 15.92 -0.51 -4.76
C ASP A 1021 15.15 0.81 -4.95
N PRO A 1022 15.80 1.83 -5.55
CA PRO A 1022 15.17 3.14 -5.80
C PRO A 1022 14.02 3.08 -6.81
N SER A 1023 13.89 1.97 -7.53
CA SER A 1023 12.86 1.74 -8.56
C SER A 1023 11.63 0.98 -8.03
N GLY A 1024 11.64 0.53 -6.78
CA GLY A 1024 10.54 -0.24 -6.20
C GLY A 1024 10.23 -1.52 -6.98
N VAL A 1025 11.27 -2.26 -7.37
CA VAL A 1025 11.17 -3.55 -8.08
C VAL A 1025 10.66 -4.64 -7.17
N PHE A 1026 11.27 -4.73 -5.98
CA PHE A 1026 10.92 -5.72 -4.98
C PHE A 1026 9.80 -5.16 -4.12
N TYR A 1027 8.60 -5.65 -4.34
CA TYR A 1027 7.42 -5.27 -3.58
C TYR A 1027 6.78 -6.51 -3.00
N CYS A 1028 6.47 -6.45 -1.71
CA CYS A 1028 5.66 -7.45 -1.04
C CYS A 1028 4.76 -6.80 0.01
N GLN A 1029 3.67 -7.50 0.31
CA GLN A 1029 2.66 -7.07 1.26
C GLN A 1029 3.28 -6.80 2.65
N THR A 1030 3.06 -5.64 3.27
CA THR A 1030 3.57 -5.24 4.61
C THR A 1030 5.12 -5.18 4.73
N CYS A 1031 5.83 -5.36 3.62
CA CYS A 1031 7.27 -5.16 3.56
C CYS A 1031 7.61 -3.67 3.60
N VAL A 1032 8.84 -3.33 4.00
CA VAL A 1032 9.40 -1.99 3.78
C VAL A 1032 9.44 -1.74 2.28
N ALA A 1033 8.59 -0.85 1.76
CA ALA A 1033 8.44 -0.60 0.33
C ALA A 1033 8.33 0.90 0.04
N LEU A 1034 8.74 1.29 -1.17
CA LEU A 1034 8.41 2.60 -1.72
C LEU A 1034 6.97 2.51 -2.22
N GLU A 1035 6.04 3.19 -1.53
CA GLU A 1035 4.61 3.04 -1.79
C GLU A 1035 4.23 3.49 -3.21
N LYS A 1036 3.27 2.77 -3.81
CA LYS A 1036 2.79 2.92 -5.19
C LYS A 1036 1.29 3.18 -5.12
N ALA A 1037 0.87 4.44 -5.20
CA ALA A 1037 -0.54 4.85 -5.06
C ALA A 1037 -1.40 4.32 -6.22
N ALA A 1038 -2.68 4.01 -6.00
CA ALA A 1038 -3.79 3.92 -6.97
C ALA A 1038 -5.12 4.06 -6.17
N VAL A 1039 -6.24 4.40 -6.81
CA VAL A 1039 -7.56 4.52 -6.14
C VAL A 1039 -8.58 3.59 -6.74
N THR A 1040 -8.78 2.48 -6.05
CA THR A 1040 -9.60 1.36 -6.49
C THR A 1040 -10.78 1.18 -5.55
N VAL A 1041 -11.99 1.17 -6.10
CA VAL A 1041 -13.25 1.15 -5.33
C VAL A 1041 -14.08 -0.08 -5.74
N ALA A 1042 -14.63 -0.79 -4.75
CA ALA A 1042 -15.57 -1.89 -4.96
C ALA A 1042 -17.01 -1.34 -4.97
N MET A 1043 -17.74 -1.57 -6.06
CA MET A 1043 -19.12 -1.12 -6.24
C MET A 1043 -20.10 -2.26 -5.93
N VAL A 1044 -21.14 -1.98 -5.14
CA VAL A 1044 -22.20 -2.93 -4.77
C VAL A 1044 -23.56 -2.28 -5.01
N GLU A 1045 -24.55 -3.06 -5.47
CA GLU A 1045 -25.94 -2.58 -5.54
C GLU A 1045 -26.46 -2.27 -4.11
N PRO A 1046 -27.30 -1.24 -3.91
CA PRO A 1046 -27.67 -0.79 -2.57
C PRO A 1046 -28.38 -1.90 -1.81
N LYS A 1047 -27.90 -2.25 -0.61
CA LYS A 1047 -28.67 -3.10 0.30
C LYS A 1047 -29.88 -2.29 0.77
N ALA A 1048 -31.09 -2.86 0.68
CA ALA A 1048 -32.28 -2.27 1.29
C ALA A 1048 -32.00 -2.01 2.78
N CYS A 1049 -31.78 -0.75 3.16
CA CYS A 1049 -31.55 -0.37 4.54
C CYS A 1049 -32.84 -0.57 5.34
N ALA A 1050 -32.89 -1.61 6.17
CA ALA A 1050 -33.83 -1.69 7.27
C ALA A 1050 -33.56 -0.52 8.22
N LEU A 1051 -34.57 0.32 8.41
CA LEU A 1051 -34.60 1.43 9.36
C LEU A 1051 -34.32 0.87 10.78
N ALA A 1052 -33.09 1.05 11.28
CA ALA A 1052 -32.79 0.88 12.70
C ALA A 1052 -33.27 2.11 13.47
N GLY A 1053 -34.60 2.30 13.51
CA GLY A 1053 -35.27 3.18 14.47
C GLY A 1053 -35.78 2.34 15.62
N ASN A 1054 -35.10 2.38 16.77
CA ASN A 1054 -35.72 2.35 18.10
C ASN A 1054 -34.64 2.45 19.18
N ALA A 1055 -34.28 3.70 19.49
CA ALA A 1055 -33.85 4.02 20.85
C ALA A 1055 -35.04 3.72 21.78
N ARG A 1056 -34.99 2.60 22.51
CA ARG A 1056 -35.88 2.36 23.64
C ARG A 1056 -35.51 3.35 24.75
N VAL A 1057 -36.22 4.47 24.75
CA VAL A 1057 -36.39 5.33 25.92
C VAL A 1057 -37.08 4.48 26.98
N GLN A 1058 -36.39 4.26 28.11
CA GLN A 1058 -37.01 3.78 29.34
C GLN A 1058 -38.04 4.82 29.79
N GLN A 1059 -39.32 4.47 29.71
CA GLN A 1059 -40.35 5.10 30.52
C GLN A 1059 -41.12 4.01 31.26
N ASN A 1060 -40.93 4.02 32.58
CA ASN A 1060 -41.78 3.39 33.57
C ASN A 1060 -43.26 3.69 33.29
N GLN A 1061 -44.12 2.69 33.39
CA GLN A 1061 -45.45 2.88 33.98
C GLN A 1061 -45.92 1.59 34.68
N PRO A 1062 -46.74 1.72 35.75
CA PRO A 1062 -46.88 0.73 36.80
C PRO A 1062 -48.07 -0.23 36.61
N ASP A 1063 -47.99 -1.33 37.34
CA ASP A 1063 -49.05 -2.05 38.06
C ASP A 1063 -50.34 -2.55 37.37
N HIS A 1064 -50.60 -3.82 37.70
CA HIS A 1064 -51.90 -4.49 37.89
C HIS A 1064 -52.81 -4.75 36.68
N ALA A 1065 -52.81 -5.99 36.18
CA ALA A 1065 -53.81 -7.03 36.50
C ALA A 1065 -53.51 -8.31 35.71
#